data_AF-A0A2N5LJ51-F1
#
_entry.id   AF-A0A2N5LJ51-F1
#
_cell.length_a   1.000
_cell.length_b   1.000
_cell.length_c   1.000
_cell.angle_alpha   90.00
_cell.angle_beta   90.00
_cell.angle_gamma   90.00
#
_symmetry.space_group_name_H-M   'P 1'
#
loop_
_entity.id
_entity.type
_entity.pdbx_description
1 polymer ?
#
loop_
_entity_poly.entity_id
_entity_poly.type
_entity_poly.pdbx_seq_one_letter_code
_entity_poly.pdbx_strand_id
1 'polypeptide(L)'
;MSAQALQRLIMLINEIKLPKIIDDLAKFDGRKKRYVPYPSILKNSDTARTREIKLLADLQTEWESLKRIHPGSIGFIQSFNKYYQQALWPNERIFSFSPSSSDYFDLSWLSWSQSLSQFQIELYRQLEPLSQEGFDEFQSIIENKIAKAYESSRTLKHVWQVVVKFVDYQNKYHMLAEHHYPKIIAPQPTKINPLITNTAWLKDGKALVKIIRAVEHNWEQTVDYSQDQIIGWLIFSGIVYGGINEVQMLQGWLTSLLAKEYQPFIKDRIMVSPRFVQKRFGNEREEESDQLYNTKQIVVDVVSQCWLMRYHKKSSQAEIKPIIAKLSEDKIKQYLTVALSDVINPLGIKPLPFSRFLYYASYYWEELKGTNIDHASVGVLRGMHNTAGLSTQDFGRFLNQKYQYKEEPYDLEHILTLSISKNSVNQNETSSSSSTKKIEVRKSDLIMNLTKDFKMDKKQKKKKLGQTTYTLIERVQKRYGQYDDLSEKILLDWVLSLLNRKESKSLSNESILKYIRTIGYEWLYFTTAQPLDIWSEEEFEELYEDILEYKAVVRNNTDIGYSANLLKSMHNFAKSKYNLPSVNFQHSKNGRRVRAELISPQAYKAIITQILGSVDILEREMFALLFILVYRTGMRKKELLGLKYSDIEGLKAATPSVVIRPNSYRPTKTQSSIRRIALFALLKPDELNFFINFVQSNIGSHSNKFIFTLSSDQRPIDDHVPLQLLKRVLKDMSVDHNVAEHTFHGFRHTAVSNLSLALLGHPDLVEALTDYDENDILRIKKGLLGEHIDAQDRWYALSGVMGHLSPERSFEYYNHFATLMATYALSIADIKLPEQTLCNITEFPLRRIKDNADITANGMVSIPSMRKLLFKSIIEGKRKSPQFTIENCDKQFLLSTNTPTTDELFGRYGLNRVQLLLQTYDKEVLLSKAAQLANISMHDANILIKRASEVADIATKRGKSRFVKLSDSKNSVLSPLNIQYQSDLRLLSLLLSNAYRLREKSGTDWTWFIEICREKLSVSRAYLPFRKEDKKELQRFIGIAEKLLPLKRWLVSSNKNLLMETMSSTDYQDIKQQSNDSKNALHIGIASQDHRERTNKWQYSPLLRFFVHMMLITDETLSIAN
;
A
#
# COMPACT_ATOMS: atom_id res chain seq x y z
N MET A 1 -16.62 76.57 -7.63
CA MET A 1 -15.46 76.14 -8.43
C MET A 1 -15.02 74.69 -8.15
N SER A 2 -15.22 74.12 -6.97
CA SER A 2 -14.73 72.77 -6.60
C SER A 2 -15.35 71.60 -7.36
N ALA A 3 -16.66 71.63 -7.65
CA ALA A 3 -17.33 70.55 -8.39
C ALA A 3 -16.84 70.42 -9.86
N GLN A 4 -16.59 71.54 -10.54
CA GLN A 4 -16.01 71.53 -11.90
C GLN A 4 -14.55 71.08 -11.91
N ALA A 5 -13.78 71.40 -10.86
CA ALA A 5 -12.40 70.93 -10.70
C ALA A 5 -12.35 69.42 -10.46
N LEU A 6 -13.21 68.89 -9.57
CA LEU A 6 -13.36 67.45 -9.33
C LEU A 6 -13.81 66.72 -10.60
N GLN A 7 -14.79 67.26 -11.34
CA GLN A 7 -15.27 66.65 -12.57
C GLN A 7 -14.19 66.63 -13.66
N ARG A 8 -13.34 67.66 -13.75
CA ARG A 8 -12.15 67.66 -14.62
C ARG A 8 -11.09 66.66 -14.16
N LEU A 9 -10.82 66.56 -12.86
CA LEU A 9 -9.88 65.58 -12.27
C LEU A 9 -10.34 64.13 -12.50
N ILE A 10 -11.65 63.84 -12.37
CA ILE A 10 -12.23 62.53 -12.69
C ILE A 10 -12.15 62.23 -14.19
N MET A 11 -12.33 63.23 -15.06
CA MET A 11 -12.10 63.03 -16.50
C MET A 11 -10.64 62.64 -16.80
N LEU A 12 -9.66 63.24 -16.10
CA LEU A 12 -8.25 62.89 -16.24
C LEU A 12 -7.94 61.46 -15.79
N ILE A 13 -8.60 60.96 -14.74
CA ILE A 13 -8.48 59.55 -14.33
C ILE A 13 -8.95 58.62 -15.47
N ASN A 14 -10.04 58.96 -16.16
CA ASN A 14 -10.56 58.15 -17.27
C ASN A 14 -9.64 58.16 -18.51
N GLU A 15 -8.70 59.11 -18.61
CA GLU A 15 -7.69 59.16 -19.67
C GLU A 15 -6.49 58.23 -19.39
N ILE A 16 -6.32 57.77 -18.15
CA ILE A 16 -5.26 56.82 -17.78
C ILE A 16 -5.62 55.42 -18.29
N LYS A 17 -5.11 55.07 -19.46
CA LYS A 17 -5.23 53.71 -20.00
C LYS A 17 -4.08 52.86 -19.48
N LEU A 18 -4.38 52.01 -18.50
CA LEU A 18 -3.49 50.93 -18.10
C LEU A 18 -3.27 49.98 -19.27
N PRO A 19 -2.01 49.70 -19.67
CA PRO A 19 -1.73 48.82 -20.79
C PRO A 19 -2.20 47.40 -20.47
N LYS A 20 -2.97 46.83 -21.38
CA LYS A 20 -3.46 45.45 -21.32
C LYS A 20 -2.84 44.66 -22.45
N ILE A 21 -2.59 43.38 -22.20
CA ILE A 21 -2.06 42.45 -23.20
C ILE A 21 -2.97 42.31 -24.44
N ILE A 22 -4.21 42.79 -24.35
CA ILE A 22 -5.24 42.69 -25.38
C ILE A 22 -5.58 44.01 -26.09
N ASP A 23 -4.91 45.14 -25.78
CA ASP A 23 -5.34 46.46 -26.28
C ASP A 23 -5.41 46.54 -27.82
N ASP A 24 -4.50 45.87 -28.52
CA ASP A 24 -4.50 45.79 -30.00
C ASP A 24 -5.27 44.57 -30.54
N LEU A 25 -5.86 43.74 -29.67
CA LEU A 25 -6.44 42.45 -30.02
C LEU A 25 -7.96 42.38 -29.80
N ALA A 26 -8.46 43.08 -28.78
CA ALA A 26 -9.86 43.05 -28.37
C ALA A 26 -10.33 44.38 -27.79
N LYS A 27 -11.64 44.62 -27.84
CA LYS A 27 -12.28 45.77 -27.20
C LYS A 27 -13.33 45.34 -26.19
N PHE A 28 -13.55 46.15 -25.17
CA PHE A 28 -14.61 45.88 -24.19
C PHE A 28 -15.99 46.11 -24.82
N ASP A 29 -16.87 45.12 -24.75
CA ASP A 29 -18.27 45.23 -25.15
C ASP A 29 -19.14 45.43 -23.90
N GLY A 30 -19.61 46.67 -23.70
CA GLY A 30 -20.42 47.05 -22.55
C GLY A 30 -21.76 46.31 -22.42
N ARG A 31 -22.32 45.78 -23.53
CA ARG A 31 -23.56 45.00 -23.48
C ARG A 31 -23.31 43.58 -22.98
N LYS A 32 -22.19 42.97 -23.39
CA LYS A 32 -21.80 41.62 -22.98
C LYS A 32 -20.96 41.59 -21.70
N LYS A 33 -20.58 42.76 -21.18
CA LYS A 33 -19.69 42.94 -20.03
C LYS A 33 -18.38 42.13 -20.13
N ARG A 34 -17.81 42.02 -21.33
CA ARG A 34 -16.58 41.26 -21.60
C ARG A 34 -15.76 41.83 -22.75
N TYR A 35 -14.49 41.48 -22.83
CA TYR A 35 -13.66 41.80 -24.00
C TYR A 35 -13.99 40.91 -25.19
N VAL A 36 -14.13 41.50 -26.37
CA VAL A 36 -14.44 40.83 -27.63
C VAL A 36 -13.34 41.14 -28.65
N PRO A 37 -12.68 40.11 -29.22
CA PRO A 37 -11.64 40.30 -30.23
C PRO A 37 -12.11 41.04 -31.49
N TYR A 38 -11.22 41.79 -32.13
CA TYR A 38 -11.54 42.48 -33.38
C TYR A 38 -11.81 41.47 -34.52
N PRO A 39 -12.95 41.57 -35.24
CA PRO A 39 -13.29 40.65 -36.32
C PRO A 39 -12.26 40.61 -37.46
N SER A 40 -11.60 41.74 -37.76
CA SER A 40 -10.54 41.85 -38.77
C SER A 40 -9.30 41.01 -38.42
N ILE A 41 -8.93 40.96 -37.15
CA ILE A 41 -7.76 40.20 -36.66
C ILE A 41 -8.05 38.70 -36.69
N LEU A 42 -9.28 38.30 -36.33
CA LEU A 42 -9.70 36.90 -36.37
C LEU A 42 -9.77 36.34 -37.79
N LYS A 43 -10.15 37.15 -38.78
CA LYS A 43 -10.20 36.72 -40.20
C LYS A 43 -8.81 36.46 -40.80
N ASN A 44 -7.79 37.16 -40.32
CA ASN A 44 -6.42 37.07 -40.84
C ASN A 44 -5.52 36.10 -40.04
N SER A 45 -6.07 35.41 -39.04
CA SER A 45 -5.31 34.55 -38.11
C SER A 45 -5.59 33.07 -38.36
N ASP A 46 -4.60 32.22 -38.10
CA ASP A 46 -4.83 30.77 -38.09
C ASP A 46 -5.74 30.33 -36.92
N THR A 47 -6.15 29.06 -36.92
CA THR A 47 -7.02 28.49 -35.89
C THR A 47 -6.41 28.50 -34.48
N ALA A 48 -5.09 28.38 -34.35
CA ALA A 48 -4.41 28.39 -33.05
C ALA A 48 -4.33 29.82 -32.49
N ARG A 49 -3.94 30.78 -33.33
CA ARG A 49 -3.85 32.20 -32.99
C ARG A 49 -5.21 32.79 -32.66
N THR A 50 -6.26 32.36 -33.35
CA THR A 50 -7.64 32.75 -33.04
C THR A 50 -8.06 32.26 -31.65
N ARG A 51 -7.66 31.05 -31.25
CA ARG A 51 -7.92 30.51 -29.90
C ARG A 51 -7.13 31.25 -28.84
N GLU A 52 -5.84 31.55 -29.08
CA GLU A 52 -5.01 32.36 -28.18
C GLU A 52 -5.65 33.72 -27.91
N ILE A 53 -6.06 34.44 -28.95
CA ILE A 53 -6.64 35.78 -28.83
C ILE A 53 -7.97 35.75 -28.06
N LYS A 54 -8.84 34.77 -28.34
CA LYS A 54 -10.09 34.59 -27.59
C LYS A 54 -9.83 34.30 -26.11
N LEU A 55 -8.88 33.41 -25.83
CA LEU A 55 -8.51 33.08 -24.46
C LEU A 55 -7.95 34.29 -23.71
N LEU A 56 -7.05 35.07 -24.31
CA LEU A 56 -6.52 36.29 -23.69
C LEU A 56 -7.64 37.31 -23.36
N ALA A 57 -8.64 37.45 -24.23
CA ALA A 57 -9.79 38.32 -23.97
C ALA A 57 -10.65 37.81 -22.81
N ASP A 58 -10.84 36.50 -22.71
CA ASP A 58 -11.55 35.88 -21.59
C ASP A 58 -10.77 36.03 -20.27
N LEU A 59 -9.45 35.75 -20.28
CA LEU A 59 -8.57 35.94 -19.12
C LEU A 59 -8.60 37.38 -18.61
N GLN A 60 -8.49 38.36 -19.51
CA GLN A 60 -8.56 39.78 -19.12
C GLN A 60 -9.94 40.14 -18.55
N THR A 61 -11.02 39.55 -19.07
CA THR A 61 -12.38 39.80 -18.55
C THR A 61 -12.50 39.32 -17.10
N GLU A 62 -12.08 38.09 -16.82
CA GLU A 62 -12.14 37.52 -15.46
C GLU A 62 -11.22 38.27 -14.51
N TRP A 63 -10.00 38.60 -14.96
CA TRP A 63 -9.03 39.35 -14.16
C TRP A 63 -9.58 40.71 -13.71
N GLU A 64 -10.20 41.48 -14.61
CA GLU A 64 -10.81 42.77 -14.28
C GLU A 64 -12.05 42.64 -13.37
N SER A 65 -12.79 41.54 -13.49
CA SER A 65 -13.92 41.25 -12.62
C SER A 65 -13.44 40.98 -11.19
N LEU A 66 -12.46 40.10 -11.02
CA LEU A 66 -11.91 39.75 -9.71
C LEU A 66 -11.15 40.91 -9.07
N LYS A 67 -10.45 41.72 -9.86
CA LYS A 67 -9.77 42.94 -9.40
C LYS A 67 -10.73 43.89 -8.66
N ARG A 68 -11.99 43.96 -9.10
CA ARG A 68 -13.03 44.79 -8.47
C ARG A 68 -13.59 44.20 -7.17
N ILE A 69 -13.54 42.87 -7.02
CA ILE A 69 -14.10 42.14 -5.87
C ILE A 69 -13.03 42.00 -4.77
N HIS A 70 -11.80 41.69 -5.17
CA HIS A 70 -10.66 41.37 -4.30
C HIS A 70 -9.45 42.27 -4.56
N PRO A 71 -9.55 43.60 -4.30
CA PRO A 71 -8.44 44.52 -4.52
C PRO A 71 -7.26 44.23 -3.56
N GLY A 72 -6.05 44.31 -4.10
CA GLY A 72 -4.78 44.13 -3.40
C GLY A 72 -4.14 45.46 -2.97
N SER A 73 -2.98 45.38 -2.32
CA SER A 73 -2.27 46.58 -1.84
C SER A 73 -1.60 47.36 -2.96
N ILE A 74 -1.85 48.67 -3.02
CA ILE A 74 -1.23 49.60 -3.97
C ILE A 74 0.30 49.63 -3.87
N GLY A 75 0.85 49.34 -2.69
CA GLY A 75 2.29 49.30 -2.44
C GLY A 75 3.03 48.22 -3.21
N PHE A 76 2.30 47.30 -3.85
CA PHE A 76 2.87 46.21 -4.64
C PHE A 76 3.05 46.55 -6.12
N ILE A 77 2.71 47.78 -6.55
CA ILE A 77 2.72 48.20 -7.95
C ILE A 77 4.05 48.87 -8.35
N GLN A 78 4.62 48.49 -9.49
CA GLN A 78 5.90 49.04 -9.99
C GLN A 78 5.79 50.50 -10.50
N SER A 79 4.64 50.86 -11.07
CA SER A 79 4.47 52.10 -11.85
C SER A 79 3.51 53.11 -11.21
N PHE A 80 3.23 53.02 -9.89
CA PHE A 80 2.30 53.94 -9.23
C PHE A 80 2.68 55.42 -9.48
N ASN A 81 3.93 55.80 -9.22
CA ASN A 81 4.42 57.16 -9.42
C ASN A 81 4.32 57.63 -10.89
N LYS A 82 4.53 56.72 -11.85
CA LYS A 82 4.43 57.01 -13.29
C LYS A 82 3.01 57.37 -13.68
N TYR A 83 2.02 56.58 -13.26
CA TYR A 83 0.61 56.84 -13.58
C TYR A 83 0.06 58.03 -12.77
N TYR A 84 0.52 58.19 -11.53
CA TYR A 84 0.20 59.35 -10.70
C TYR A 84 0.69 60.66 -11.32
N GLN A 85 1.91 60.69 -11.86
CA GLN A 85 2.45 61.86 -12.58
C GLN A 85 1.70 62.15 -13.90
N GLN A 86 1.36 61.11 -14.67
CA GLN A 86 0.55 61.26 -15.90
C GLN A 86 -0.83 61.86 -15.61
N ALA A 87 -1.45 61.46 -14.50
CA ALA A 87 -2.75 61.97 -14.08
C ALA A 87 -2.71 63.46 -13.66
N LEU A 88 -1.58 63.91 -13.13
CA LEU A 88 -1.40 65.27 -12.60
C LEU A 88 -0.92 66.28 -13.63
N TRP A 89 -0.19 65.87 -14.68
CA TRP A 89 0.39 66.80 -15.67
C TRP A 89 0.12 66.41 -17.14
N PRO A 90 -1.14 66.51 -17.62
CA PRO A 90 -1.45 66.11 -18.98
C PRO A 90 -0.99 67.14 -20.04
N ASN A 91 -0.98 68.46 -19.76
CA ASN A 91 -0.45 69.53 -20.63
C ASN A 91 -0.37 70.88 -19.88
N GLU A 92 0.60 71.73 -20.21
CA GLU A 92 0.95 72.98 -19.53
C GLU A 92 -0.19 74.04 -19.40
N ARG A 93 -0.09 74.85 -18.33
CA ARG A 93 -0.67 76.22 -18.11
C ARG A 93 -2.04 76.43 -17.42
N ILE A 94 -2.40 75.80 -16.29
CA ILE A 94 -3.52 76.35 -15.47
C ILE A 94 -3.23 76.51 -13.96
N PHE A 95 -2.22 75.86 -13.36
CA PHE A 95 -2.01 75.96 -11.90
C PHE A 95 -0.62 76.48 -11.51
N SER A 96 -0.41 77.79 -11.63
CA SER A 96 0.64 78.48 -10.88
C SER A 96 0.07 78.89 -9.52
N PHE A 97 0.44 78.17 -8.45
CA PHE A 97 0.11 78.57 -7.08
C PHE A 97 1.21 79.52 -6.58
N SER A 98 0.86 80.79 -6.39
CA SER A 98 1.68 81.72 -5.61
C SER A 98 1.26 81.54 -4.14
N PRO A 99 2.12 81.07 -3.23
CA PRO A 99 1.75 80.95 -1.83
C PRO A 99 1.53 82.36 -1.26
N SER A 100 0.28 82.70 -0.94
CA SER A 100 -0.01 83.93 -0.20
C SER A 100 0.50 83.76 1.23
N SER A 101 1.40 84.64 1.65
CA SER A 101 1.86 84.75 3.04
C SER A 101 0.74 85.35 3.91
N SER A 102 -0.19 84.54 4.40
CA SER A 102 -0.96 84.85 5.63
C SER A 102 -1.77 83.65 6.11
N ASP A 103 -1.79 83.49 7.43
CA ASP A 103 -2.38 82.41 8.23
C ASP A 103 -3.93 82.36 8.20
N TYR A 104 -4.53 81.92 7.09
CA TYR A 104 -5.94 81.53 7.07
C TYR A 104 -6.16 80.18 6.38
N PHE A 105 -6.68 79.21 7.13
CA PHE A 105 -7.35 78.01 6.59
C PHE A 105 -8.62 78.46 5.87
N ASP A 106 -8.49 78.85 4.61
CA ASP A 106 -9.61 79.25 3.76
C ASP A 106 -10.48 78.03 3.41
N LEU A 107 -11.82 78.20 3.41
CA LEU A 107 -12.80 77.19 2.98
C LEU A 107 -12.51 76.67 1.56
N SER A 108 -11.84 77.48 0.74
CA SER A 108 -11.36 77.11 -0.59
C SER A 108 -10.28 76.03 -0.55
N TRP A 109 -9.35 76.06 0.42
CA TRP A 109 -8.28 75.08 0.61
C TRP A 109 -8.84 73.75 1.11
N LEU A 110 -9.81 73.79 2.03
CA LEU A 110 -10.48 72.61 2.59
C LEU A 110 -11.32 71.88 1.53
N SER A 111 -11.98 72.62 0.63
CA SER A 111 -12.71 72.04 -0.50
C SER A 111 -11.77 71.44 -1.56
N TRP A 112 -10.61 72.07 -1.80
CA TRP A 112 -9.59 71.55 -2.72
C TRP A 112 -8.88 70.31 -2.17
N SER A 113 -8.53 70.29 -0.88
CA SER A 113 -7.89 69.12 -0.25
C SER A 113 -8.84 67.91 -0.22
N GLN A 114 -10.14 68.12 0.00
CA GLN A 114 -11.16 67.07 -0.16
C GLN A 114 -11.25 66.56 -1.60
N SER A 115 -11.20 67.45 -2.58
CA SER A 115 -11.29 67.07 -4.01
C SER A 115 -10.04 66.31 -4.48
N LEU A 116 -8.85 66.72 -4.00
CA LEU A 116 -7.58 66.03 -4.24
C LEU A 116 -7.53 64.66 -3.54
N SER A 117 -8.05 64.57 -2.31
CA SER A 117 -8.17 63.30 -1.59
C SER A 117 -9.12 62.33 -2.29
N GLN A 118 -10.26 62.82 -2.79
CA GLN A 118 -11.18 61.99 -3.59
C GLN A 118 -10.56 61.53 -4.91
N PHE A 119 -9.82 62.42 -5.60
CA PHE A 119 -9.06 62.06 -6.80
C PHE A 119 -8.02 60.98 -6.50
N GLN A 120 -7.27 61.11 -5.39
CA GLN A 120 -6.31 60.09 -4.96
C GLN A 120 -7.00 58.74 -4.67
N ILE A 121 -8.13 58.74 -3.97
CA ILE A 121 -8.92 57.52 -3.69
C ILE A 121 -9.38 56.85 -4.99
N GLU A 122 -9.90 57.62 -5.94
CA GLU A 122 -10.42 57.05 -7.19
C GLU A 122 -9.29 56.54 -8.10
N LEU A 123 -8.16 57.25 -8.12
CA LEU A 123 -6.94 56.81 -8.79
C LEU A 123 -6.35 55.54 -8.14
N TYR A 124 -6.36 55.46 -6.81
CA TYR A 124 -5.95 54.26 -6.08
C TYR A 124 -6.82 53.06 -6.48
N ARG A 125 -8.14 53.19 -6.45
CA ARG A 125 -9.07 52.12 -6.87
C ARG A 125 -8.85 51.63 -8.29
N GLN A 126 -8.50 52.50 -9.23
CA GLN A 126 -8.18 52.08 -10.60
C GLN A 126 -6.87 51.27 -10.69
N LEU A 127 -5.88 51.62 -9.87
CA LEU A 127 -4.54 51.09 -9.94
C LEU A 127 -4.33 49.82 -9.10
N GLU A 128 -5.07 49.63 -7.99
CA GLU A 128 -4.96 48.50 -7.06
C GLU A 128 -4.79 47.15 -7.75
N PRO A 129 -3.76 46.35 -7.46
CA PRO A 129 -3.56 45.04 -8.11
C PRO A 129 -4.61 44.03 -7.62
N LEU A 130 -4.61 42.81 -8.17
CA LEU A 130 -5.39 41.71 -7.61
C LEU A 130 -4.74 41.24 -6.30
N SER A 131 -5.53 40.95 -5.26
CA SER A 131 -5.00 40.36 -4.02
C SER A 131 -4.60 38.89 -4.21
N GLN A 132 -3.87 38.32 -3.24
CA GLN A 132 -3.49 36.90 -3.27
C GLN A 132 -4.72 35.98 -3.25
N GLU A 133 -5.73 36.29 -2.42
CA GLU A 133 -7.00 35.55 -2.35
C GLU A 133 -7.74 35.60 -3.70
N GLY A 134 -7.82 36.77 -4.32
CA GLY A 134 -8.40 36.92 -5.66
C GLY A 134 -7.60 36.21 -6.74
N PHE A 135 -6.29 36.08 -6.58
CA PHE A 135 -5.43 35.31 -7.49
C PHE A 135 -5.66 33.80 -7.35
N ASP A 136 -5.85 33.28 -6.15
CA ASP A 136 -6.16 31.88 -5.90
C ASP A 136 -7.54 31.53 -6.50
N GLU A 137 -8.52 32.44 -6.39
CA GLU A 137 -9.83 32.29 -7.05
C GLU A 137 -9.71 32.36 -8.59
N PHE A 138 -8.90 33.29 -9.11
CA PHE A 138 -8.59 33.38 -10.54
C PHE A 138 -8.02 32.05 -11.05
N GLN A 139 -7.06 31.47 -10.32
CA GLN A 139 -6.48 30.17 -10.68
C GLN A 139 -7.54 29.07 -10.74
N SER A 140 -8.42 28.98 -9.73
CA SER A 140 -9.50 27.99 -9.70
C SER A 140 -10.49 28.16 -10.87
N ILE A 141 -10.88 29.38 -11.20
CA ILE A 141 -11.78 29.67 -12.33
C ILE A 141 -11.14 29.25 -13.66
N ILE A 142 -9.85 29.54 -13.84
CA ILE A 142 -9.11 29.19 -15.05
C ILE A 142 -8.94 27.68 -15.17
N GLU A 143 -8.57 26.97 -14.10
CA GLU A 143 -8.47 25.51 -14.08
C GLU A 143 -9.81 24.86 -14.47
N ASN A 144 -10.92 25.32 -13.87
CA ASN A 144 -12.26 24.82 -14.17
C ASN A 144 -12.70 25.10 -15.62
N LYS A 145 -12.39 26.28 -16.17
CA LYS A 145 -12.69 26.63 -17.56
C LYS A 145 -11.86 25.82 -18.56
N ILE A 146 -10.56 25.64 -18.28
CA ILE A 146 -9.65 24.88 -19.14
C ILE A 146 -10.04 23.40 -19.15
N ALA A 147 -10.39 22.83 -18.00
CA ALA A 147 -10.85 21.44 -17.89
C ALA A 147 -12.11 21.16 -18.71
N LYS A 148 -13.01 22.15 -18.84
CA LYS A 148 -14.26 22.03 -19.62
C LYS A 148 -14.10 22.27 -21.12
N ALA A 149 -13.09 23.03 -21.55
CA ALA A 149 -13.01 23.57 -22.91
C ALA A 149 -12.02 22.86 -23.85
N TYR A 150 -11.09 22.03 -23.34
CA TYR A 150 -9.99 21.51 -24.17
C TYR A 150 -9.75 20.00 -23.99
N GLU A 151 -10.03 19.23 -25.04
CA GLU A 151 -10.10 17.76 -25.01
C GLU A 151 -8.78 17.03 -25.37
N SER A 152 -7.69 17.73 -25.70
CA SER A 152 -6.42 17.08 -26.08
C SER A 152 -5.20 17.68 -25.38
N SER A 153 -4.26 16.82 -24.99
CA SER A 153 -3.01 17.17 -24.28
C SER A 153 -2.20 18.27 -25.00
N ARG A 154 -2.14 18.22 -26.34
CA ARG A 154 -1.46 19.25 -27.15
C ARG A 154 -2.12 20.63 -27.06
N THR A 155 -3.45 20.67 -27.01
CA THR A 155 -4.22 21.92 -26.91
C THR A 155 -4.11 22.49 -25.51
N LEU A 156 -4.15 21.62 -24.50
CA LEU A 156 -4.00 21.97 -23.08
C LEU A 156 -2.62 22.62 -22.81
N LYS A 157 -1.54 22.06 -23.35
CA LYS A 157 -0.19 22.66 -23.25
C LYS A 157 -0.11 24.06 -23.85
N HIS A 158 -0.74 24.28 -25.01
CA HIS A 158 -0.76 25.60 -25.66
C HIS A 158 -1.58 26.61 -24.85
N VAL A 159 -2.74 26.21 -24.33
CA VAL A 159 -3.59 27.05 -23.46
C VAL A 159 -2.85 27.49 -22.21
N TRP A 160 -2.14 26.58 -21.54
CA TRP A 160 -1.34 26.92 -20.37
C TRP A 160 -0.18 27.88 -20.68
N GLN A 161 0.45 27.78 -21.86
CA GLN A 161 1.44 28.77 -22.28
C GLN A 161 0.84 30.17 -22.41
N VAL A 162 -0.41 30.28 -22.85
CA VAL A 162 -1.12 31.57 -22.95
C VAL A 162 -1.46 32.12 -21.56
N VAL A 163 -1.86 31.25 -20.61
CA VAL A 163 -2.10 31.64 -19.20
C VAL A 163 -0.81 32.14 -18.54
N VAL A 164 0.30 31.40 -18.69
CA VAL A 164 1.61 31.83 -18.16
C VAL A 164 2.01 33.17 -18.75
N LYS A 165 1.86 33.33 -20.07
CA LYS A 165 2.13 34.59 -20.77
C LYS A 165 1.28 35.75 -20.24
N PHE A 166 0.03 35.49 -19.88
CA PHE A 166 -0.86 36.48 -19.27
C PHE A 166 -0.36 36.89 -17.87
N VAL A 167 -0.05 35.94 -16.99
CA VAL A 167 0.43 36.23 -15.63
C VAL A 167 1.81 36.90 -15.66
N ASP A 168 2.72 36.43 -16.50
CA ASP A 168 4.03 37.07 -16.70
C ASP A 168 3.88 38.52 -17.19
N TYR A 169 2.87 38.81 -18.03
CA TYR A 169 2.55 40.17 -18.43
C TYR A 169 2.05 41.01 -17.24
N GLN A 170 1.16 40.48 -16.40
CA GLN A 170 0.69 41.19 -15.22
C GLN A 170 1.84 41.51 -14.26
N ASN A 171 2.72 40.54 -14.01
CA ASN A 171 3.90 40.72 -13.18
C ASN A 171 4.84 41.78 -13.75
N LYS A 172 5.19 41.66 -15.03
CA LYS A 172 6.18 42.53 -15.68
C LYS A 172 5.74 44.00 -15.80
N TYR A 173 4.46 44.25 -16.05
CA TYR A 173 3.97 45.60 -16.36
C TYR A 173 3.31 46.30 -15.18
N HIS A 174 2.86 45.56 -14.16
CA HIS A 174 2.08 46.11 -13.05
C HIS A 174 2.68 45.84 -11.67
N MET A 175 3.38 44.73 -11.42
CA MET A 175 3.83 44.34 -10.06
C MET A 175 5.31 44.64 -9.79
N LEU A 176 5.66 44.93 -8.53
CA LEU A 176 7.03 44.91 -8.04
C LEU A 176 7.57 43.48 -7.96
N ALA A 177 8.87 43.31 -8.16
CA ALA A 177 9.52 41.99 -8.22
C ALA A 177 9.30 41.14 -6.95
N GLU A 178 9.23 41.78 -5.79
CA GLU A 178 9.02 41.16 -4.47
C GLU A 178 7.60 40.62 -4.27
N HIS A 179 6.66 41.08 -5.09
CA HIS A 179 5.23 40.80 -4.98
C HIS A 179 4.66 40.21 -6.27
N HIS A 180 5.49 39.62 -7.12
CA HIS A 180 5.02 38.91 -8.30
C HIS A 180 4.02 37.81 -7.90
N TYR A 181 2.91 37.74 -8.64
CA TYR A 181 2.02 36.59 -8.57
C TYR A 181 2.80 35.30 -8.87
N PRO A 182 2.52 34.20 -8.15
CA PRO A 182 3.20 32.95 -8.39
C PRO A 182 2.98 32.49 -9.82
N LYS A 183 4.04 31.95 -10.44
CA LYS A 183 3.93 31.38 -11.79
C LYS A 183 2.95 30.22 -11.74
N ILE A 184 1.88 30.31 -12.53
CA ILE A 184 0.96 29.20 -12.67
C ILE A 184 1.67 28.10 -13.47
N ILE A 185 2.03 27.02 -12.79
CA ILE A 185 2.74 25.90 -13.41
C ILE A 185 1.70 25.09 -14.18
N ALA A 186 1.86 25.03 -15.50
CA ALA A 186 1.12 24.07 -16.32
C ALA A 186 1.29 22.67 -15.70
N PRO A 187 0.24 21.85 -15.58
CA PRO A 187 0.43 20.46 -15.18
C PRO A 187 1.52 19.88 -16.07
N GLN A 188 2.61 19.43 -15.43
CA GLN A 188 3.80 19.03 -16.17
C GLN A 188 3.35 17.99 -17.21
N PRO A 189 3.64 18.18 -18.50
CA PRO A 189 3.35 17.15 -19.49
C PRO A 189 4.22 15.97 -19.16
N THR A 190 3.65 14.76 -19.17
CA THR A 190 4.37 13.58 -19.67
C THR A 190 5.89 13.69 -19.68
N LYS A 191 6.68 13.31 -18.67
CA LYS A 191 8.10 13.03 -18.87
C LYS A 191 8.04 11.91 -19.88
N ILE A 192 8.16 12.30 -21.15
CA ILE A 192 8.03 11.40 -22.28
C ILE A 192 9.10 10.37 -22.00
N ASN A 193 8.69 9.15 -21.68
CA ASN A 193 9.66 8.07 -21.62
C ASN A 193 10.20 7.97 -23.06
N PRO A 194 11.47 8.32 -23.32
CA PRO A 194 12.01 8.40 -24.67
C PRO A 194 12.01 7.04 -25.39
N LEU A 195 11.61 5.96 -24.70
CA LEU A 195 11.55 4.60 -25.22
C LEU A 195 10.21 4.24 -25.92
N ILE A 196 9.11 4.98 -25.71
CA ILE A 196 7.77 4.58 -26.22
C ILE A 196 7.35 5.33 -27.49
N THR A 197 7.69 6.62 -27.59
CA THR A 197 7.28 7.51 -28.69
C THR A 197 8.50 7.92 -29.53
N ASN A 198 8.61 7.39 -30.74
CA ASN A 198 9.61 7.82 -31.72
C ASN A 198 8.94 8.51 -32.93
N THR A 199 9.73 9.12 -33.82
CA THR A 199 9.22 9.81 -35.02
C THR A 199 8.40 8.88 -35.93
N ALA A 200 8.74 7.59 -35.96
CA ALA A 200 7.97 6.58 -36.71
C ALA A 200 6.59 6.33 -36.09
N TRP A 201 6.49 6.27 -34.76
CA TRP A 201 5.22 6.12 -34.03
C TRP A 201 4.24 7.27 -34.31
N LEU A 202 4.73 8.51 -34.39
CA LEU A 202 3.90 9.66 -34.79
C LEU A 202 3.45 9.58 -36.26
N LYS A 203 4.34 9.20 -37.17
CA LYS A 203 4.03 9.16 -38.61
C LYS A 203 3.07 8.03 -38.95
N ASP A 204 3.40 6.82 -38.51
CA ASP A 204 2.65 5.61 -38.82
C ASP A 204 1.36 5.53 -37.98
N GLY A 205 1.35 6.09 -36.76
CA GLY A 205 0.13 6.29 -35.98
C GLY A 205 -0.89 7.18 -36.69
N LYS A 206 -0.47 8.31 -37.27
CA LYS A 206 -1.35 9.13 -38.11
C LYS A 206 -1.86 8.41 -39.36
N ALA A 207 -1.05 7.54 -39.95
CA ALA A 207 -1.47 6.71 -41.07
C ALA A 207 -2.56 5.71 -40.63
N LEU A 208 -2.41 5.11 -39.44
CA LEU A 208 -3.43 4.25 -38.86
C LEU A 208 -4.75 5.00 -38.60
N VAL A 209 -4.71 6.23 -38.09
CA VAL A 209 -5.93 7.06 -37.91
C VAL A 209 -6.68 7.29 -39.22
N LYS A 210 -5.96 7.43 -40.36
CA LYS A 210 -6.61 7.50 -41.68
C LYS A 210 -7.33 6.20 -42.04
N ILE A 211 -6.72 5.05 -41.75
CA ILE A 211 -7.35 3.74 -41.94
C ILE A 211 -8.60 3.62 -41.06
N ILE A 212 -8.53 4.02 -39.79
CA ILE A 212 -9.67 3.97 -38.86
C ILE A 212 -10.86 4.78 -39.42
N ARG A 213 -10.62 6.02 -39.90
CA ARG A 213 -11.69 6.83 -40.52
C ARG A 213 -12.27 6.18 -41.77
N ALA A 214 -11.44 5.56 -42.60
CA ALA A 214 -11.92 4.83 -43.78
C ALA A 214 -12.76 3.60 -43.39
N VAL A 215 -12.37 2.90 -42.32
CA VAL A 215 -13.12 1.76 -41.76
C VAL A 215 -14.46 2.22 -41.20
N GLU A 216 -14.51 3.31 -40.43
CA GLU A 216 -15.76 3.88 -39.93
C GLU A 216 -16.74 4.23 -41.07
N HIS A 217 -16.23 4.84 -42.14
CA HIS A 217 -17.03 5.13 -43.33
C HIS A 217 -17.51 3.85 -44.05
N ASN A 218 -16.66 2.83 -44.15
CA ASN A 218 -17.05 1.54 -44.71
C ASN A 218 -18.16 0.87 -43.89
N TRP A 219 -18.10 0.97 -42.55
CA TRP A 219 -19.13 0.43 -41.67
C TRP A 219 -20.47 1.17 -41.80
N GLU A 220 -20.44 2.45 -42.20
CA GLU A 220 -21.65 3.23 -42.49
C GLU A 220 -22.34 2.79 -43.79
N GLN A 221 -21.56 2.44 -44.82
CA GLN A 221 -22.09 2.12 -46.16
C GLN A 221 -22.41 0.63 -46.36
N THR A 222 -21.81 -0.26 -45.57
CA THR A 222 -21.94 -1.71 -45.76
C THR A 222 -22.96 -2.30 -44.77
N VAL A 223 -23.94 -3.05 -45.29
CA VAL A 223 -25.01 -3.67 -44.48
C VAL A 223 -24.74 -5.16 -44.23
N ASP A 224 -24.19 -5.85 -45.23
CA ASP A 224 -23.95 -7.29 -45.22
C ASP A 224 -22.47 -7.62 -45.11
N TYR A 225 -22.15 -8.51 -44.17
CA TYR A 225 -20.79 -8.96 -43.91
C TYR A 225 -20.70 -10.49 -43.92
N SER A 226 -19.65 -11.04 -44.51
CA SER A 226 -19.31 -12.46 -44.35
C SER A 226 -18.90 -12.77 -42.90
N GLN A 227 -18.94 -14.04 -42.51
CA GLN A 227 -18.52 -14.45 -41.16
C GLN A 227 -17.05 -14.11 -40.89
N ASP A 228 -16.18 -14.30 -41.89
CA ASP A 228 -14.76 -13.92 -41.84
C ASP A 228 -14.57 -12.41 -41.64
N GLN A 229 -15.38 -11.58 -42.32
CA GLN A 229 -15.35 -10.13 -42.13
C GLN A 229 -15.82 -9.74 -40.73
N ILE A 230 -16.89 -10.35 -40.20
CA ILE A 230 -17.37 -10.06 -38.83
C ILE A 230 -16.29 -10.36 -37.79
N ILE A 231 -15.62 -11.52 -37.91
CA ILE A 231 -14.50 -11.88 -37.02
C ILE A 231 -13.33 -10.91 -37.22
N GLY A 232 -13.01 -10.56 -38.46
CA GLY A 232 -11.97 -9.58 -38.79
C GLY A 232 -12.24 -8.19 -38.18
N TRP A 233 -13.49 -7.73 -38.20
CA TRP A 233 -13.88 -6.46 -37.58
C TRP A 233 -13.91 -6.51 -36.06
N LEU A 234 -14.28 -7.65 -35.46
CA LEU A 234 -14.14 -7.87 -34.01
C LEU A 234 -12.68 -7.85 -33.57
N ILE A 235 -11.77 -8.44 -34.35
CA ILE A 235 -10.32 -8.37 -34.12
C ILE A 235 -9.84 -6.92 -34.25
N PHE A 236 -10.25 -6.23 -35.32
CA PHE A 236 -9.89 -4.83 -35.54
C PHE A 236 -10.33 -3.95 -34.36
N SER A 237 -11.57 -4.09 -33.89
CA SER A 237 -12.09 -3.30 -32.79
C SER A 237 -11.38 -3.62 -31.47
N GLY A 238 -11.07 -4.89 -31.20
CA GLY A 238 -10.31 -5.30 -30.01
C GLY A 238 -8.91 -4.68 -29.96
N ILE A 239 -8.24 -4.55 -31.11
CA ILE A 239 -6.92 -3.90 -31.19
C ILE A 239 -7.05 -2.38 -31.05
N VAL A 240 -7.94 -1.76 -31.84
CA VAL A 240 -8.01 -0.30 -32.00
C VAL A 240 -8.69 0.37 -30.81
N TYR A 241 -9.78 -0.21 -30.29
CA TYR A 241 -10.56 0.37 -29.19
C TYR A 241 -10.35 -0.38 -27.87
N GLY A 242 -10.12 -1.69 -27.91
CA GLY A 242 -9.99 -2.55 -26.72
C GLY A 242 -8.59 -2.66 -26.13
N GLY A 243 -7.55 -2.20 -26.82
CA GLY A 243 -6.18 -2.25 -26.30
C GLY A 243 -5.50 -3.61 -26.40
N ILE A 244 -6.05 -4.56 -27.17
CA ILE A 244 -5.59 -5.96 -27.16
C ILE A 244 -4.44 -6.15 -28.15
N ASN A 245 -3.21 -5.93 -27.68
CA ASN A 245 -2.06 -5.68 -28.57
C ASN A 245 -0.95 -6.75 -28.52
N GLU A 246 -1.15 -7.80 -27.74
CA GLU A 246 -0.31 -9.01 -27.76
C GLU A 246 -1.03 -10.11 -28.56
N VAL A 247 -0.34 -10.75 -29.50
CA VAL A 247 -0.96 -11.76 -30.39
C VAL A 247 -1.59 -12.91 -29.60
N GLN A 248 -0.88 -13.43 -28.59
CA GLN A 248 -1.37 -14.53 -27.77
C GLN A 248 -2.56 -14.10 -26.89
N MET A 249 -2.52 -12.87 -26.36
CA MET A 249 -3.63 -12.29 -25.60
C MET A 249 -4.86 -12.08 -26.50
N LEU A 250 -4.66 -11.59 -27.72
CA LEU A 250 -5.71 -11.41 -28.73
C LEU A 250 -6.37 -12.73 -29.11
N GLN A 251 -5.56 -13.78 -29.30
CA GLN A 251 -6.06 -15.12 -29.56
C GLN A 251 -6.90 -15.64 -28.40
N GLY A 252 -6.39 -15.56 -27.16
CA GLY A 252 -7.13 -15.99 -25.96
C GLY A 252 -8.42 -15.18 -25.75
N TRP A 253 -8.34 -13.86 -25.92
CA TRP A 253 -9.48 -12.94 -25.82
C TRP A 253 -10.57 -13.30 -26.84
N LEU A 254 -10.19 -13.47 -28.11
CA LEU A 254 -11.13 -13.85 -29.16
C LEU A 254 -11.76 -15.21 -28.87
N THR A 255 -10.96 -16.23 -28.53
CA THR A 255 -11.47 -17.55 -28.15
C THR A 255 -12.52 -17.46 -27.02
N SER A 256 -12.22 -16.70 -25.97
CA SER A 256 -13.13 -16.52 -24.83
C SER A 256 -14.45 -15.85 -25.25
N LEU A 257 -14.39 -14.83 -26.12
CA LEU A 257 -15.58 -14.16 -26.63
C LEU A 257 -16.46 -15.07 -27.49
N LEU A 258 -15.86 -15.80 -28.43
CA LEU A 258 -16.59 -16.71 -29.31
C LEU A 258 -17.22 -17.87 -28.52
N ALA A 259 -16.54 -18.35 -27.47
CA ALA A 259 -17.04 -19.39 -26.57
C ALA A 259 -18.12 -18.91 -25.57
N LYS A 260 -18.46 -17.61 -25.57
CA LYS A 260 -19.34 -16.97 -24.58
C LYS A 260 -18.82 -17.06 -23.13
N GLU A 261 -17.50 -17.12 -22.94
CA GLU A 261 -16.83 -17.15 -21.62
C GLU A 261 -16.61 -15.74 -21.05
N TYR A 262 -17.63 -14.88 -21.17
CA TYR A 262 -17.63 -13.54 -20.60
C TYR A 262 -18.61 -13.45 -19.44
N GLN A 263 -18.27 -12.60 -18.46
CA GLN A 263 -19.09 -12.39 -17.27
C GLN A 263 -19.49 -10.93 -17.12
N PRO A 264 -20.67 -10.65 -16.51
CA PRO A 264 -21.06 -9.29 -16.20
C PRO A 264 -20.10 -8.68 -15.18
N PHE A 265 -19.83 -7.39 -15.34
CA PHE A 265 -18.94 -6.60 -14.50
C PHE A 265 -19.60 -5.26 -14.17
N ILE A 266 -18.98 -4.45 -13.30
CA ILE A 266 -19.55 -3.20 -12.79
C ILE A 266 -19.93 -2.22 -13.90
N LYS A 267 -20.89 -1.32 -13.60
CA LYS A 267 -21.36 -0.23 -14.49
C LYS A 267 -21.76 -0.72 -15.89
N ASP A 268 -22.52 -1.83 -15.93
CA ASP A 268 -23.05 -2.47 -17.15
C ASP A 268 -21.93 -2.86 -18.13
N ARG A 269 -20.79 -3.30 -17.62
CA ARG A 269 -19.65 -3.76 -18.44
C ARG A 269 -19.60 -5.27 -18.52
N ILE A 270 -18.86 -5.76 -19.52
CA ILE A 270 -18.60 -7.17 -19.72
C ILE A 270 -17.09 -7.38 -19.61
N MET A 271 -16.69 -8.42 -18.90
CA MET A 271 -15.29 -8.76 -18.68
C MET A 271 -15.02 -10.21 -19.08
N VAL A 272 -13.85 -10.46 -19.65
CA VAL A 272 -13.31 -11.79 -19.93
C VAL A 272 -12.03 -12.02 -19.12
N SER A 273 -11.71 -13.28 -18.87
CA SER A 273 -10.45 -13.70 -18.23
C SER A 273 -9.73 -14.71 -19.12
N PRO A 274 -9.24 -14.30 -20.30
CA PRO A 274 -8.60 -15.22 -21.22
C PRO A 274 -7.34 -15.82 -20.62
N ARG A 275 -7.26 -17.15 -20.67
CA ARG A 275 -6.06 -17.94 -20.41
C ARG A 275 -5.36 -18.22 -21.74
N PHE A 276 -4.11 -17.78 -21.86
CA PHE A 276 -3.34 -17.94 -23.11
C PHE A 276 -1.89 -18.35 -22.85
N VAL A 277 -1.31 -19.01 -23.84
CA VAL A 277 0.07 -19.51 -23.78
C VAL A 277 1.05 -18.37 -23.93
N GLN A 278 2.08 -18.33 -23.09
CA GLN A 278 3.15 -17.35 -23.19
C GLN A 278 4.52 -18.00 -22.94
N LYS A 279 5.53 -17.66 -23.75
CA LYS A 279 6.80 -18.42 -23.76
C LYS A 279 7.69 -18.20 -22.54
N ARG A 280 7.64 -17.01 -21.93
CA ARG A 280 8.65 -16.55 -20.97
C ARG A 280 8.08 -16.01 -19.67
N PHE A 281 6.76 -15.86 -19.55
CA PHE A 281 6.12 -15.21 -18.41
C PHE A 281 4.67 -15.71 -18.28
N GLY A 282 4.15 -15.89 -17.06
CA GLY A 282 2.77 -16.32 -16.82
C GLY A 282 2.46 -16.48 -15.34
N ASN A 283 1.22 -16.80 -14.98
CA ASN A 283 0.81 -17.11 -13.61
C ASN A 283 0.61 -18.60 -13.33
N GLU A 284 0.52 -19.40 -14.38
CA GLU A 284 0.28 -20.83 -14.31
C GLU A 284 1.33 -21.58 -15.15
N ARG A 285 1.77 -22.74 -14.64
CA ARG A 285 2.64 -23.67 -15.36
C ARG A 285 1.95 -25.02 -15.36
N GLU A 286 1.88 -25.65 -16.53
CA GLU A 286 1.35 -26.99 -16.68
C GLU A 286 2.21 -28.01 -15.91
N GLU A 287 1.60 -28.97 -15.21
CA GLU A 287 2.36 -29.86 -14.32
C GLU A 287 3.29 -30.81 -15.08
N GLU A 288 2.89 -31.23 -16.29
CA GLU A 288 3.61 -32.20 -17.13
C GLU A 288 4.43 -31.55 -18.27
N SER A 289 4.42 -30.21 -18.37
CA SER A 289 4.95 -29.48 -19.52
C SER A 289 5.64 -28.18 -19.08
N ASP A 290 6.68 -27.77 -19.81
CA ASP A 290 7.36 -26.49 -19.55
C ASP A 290 6.57 -25.27 -20.08
N GLN A 291 5.35 -25.48 -20.59
CA GLN A 291 4.48 -24.45 -21.10
C GLN A 291 3.90 -23.59 -19.98
N LEU A 292 3.98 -22.27 -20.19
CA LEU A 292 3.45 -21.27 -19.28
C LEU A 292 2.16 -20.67 -19.84
N TYR A 293 1.24 -20.40 -18.94
CA TYR A 293 -0.02 -19.74 -19.22
C TYR A 293 -0.09 -18.43 -18.43
N ASN A 294 -0.68 -17.43 -19.07
CA ASN A 294 -1.00 -16.16 -18.45
C ASN A 294 -2.51 -15.95 -18.53
N THR A 295 -3.07 -15.40 -17.45
CA THR A 295 -4.47 -15.00 -17.38
C THR A 295 -4.53 -13.50 -17.09
N LYS A 296 -5.37 -12.77 -17.80
CA LYS A 296 -5.56 -11.33 -17.59
C LYS A 296 -7.05 -11.01 -17.55
N GLN A 297 -7.48 -10.16 -16.62
CA GLN A 297 -8.83 -9.61 -16.59
C GLN A 297 -8.93 -8.44 -17.59
N ILE A 298 -9.87 -8.54 -18.54
CA ILE A 298 -10.02 -7.58 -19.65
C ILE A 298 -11.46 -7.13 -19.74
N VAL A 299 -11.69 -5.82 -19.70
CA VAL A 299 -12.98 -5.23 -20.05
C VAL A 299 -13.10 -5.21 -21.57
N VAL A 300 -14.23 -5.70 -22.08
CA VAL A 300 -14.53 -5.65 -23.51
C VAL A 300 -15.02 -4.26 -23.88
N ASP A 301 -14.36 -3.59 -24.82
CA ASP A 301 -14.77 -2.26 -25.28
C ASP A 301 -16.12 -2.31 -26.00
N VAL A 302 -16.79 -1.15 -26.05
CA VAL A 302 -18.18 -1.08 -26.51
C VAL A 302 -18.30 -1.27 -28.03
N VAL A 303 -17.27 -0.95 -28.81
CA VAL A 303 -17.27 -1.18 -30.28
C VAL A 303 -17.14 -2.68 -30.57
N SER A 304 -16.25 -3.37 -29.85
CA SER A 304 -16.15 -4.83 -29.92
C SER A 304 -17.43 -5.53 -29.48
N GLN A 305 -18.15 -4.99 -28.49
CA GLN A 305 -19.47 -5.51 -28.10
C GLN A 305 -20.49 -5.40 -29.25
N CYS A 306 -20.47 -4.33 -30.06
CA CYS A 306 -21.33 -4.22 -31.24
C CYS A 306 -21.05 -5.34 -32.27
N TRP A 307 -19.77 -5.61 -32.57
CA TRP A 307 -19.39 -6.69 -33.49
C TRP A 307 -19.66 -8.09 -32.92
N LEU A 308 -19.46 -8.27 -31.61
CA LEU A 308 -19.79 -9.51 -30.91
C LEU A 308 -21.29 -9.83 -30.99
N MET A 309 -22.15 -8.81 -30.89
CA MET A 309 -23.58 -8.96 -31.10
C MET A 309 -23.92 -9.46 -32.52
N ARG A 310 -23.30 -8.87 -33.56
CA ARG A 310 -23.49 -9.33 -34.95
C ARG A 310 -23.07 -10.80 -35.08
N TYR A 311 -21.93 -11.15 -34.50
CA TYR A 311 -21.41 -12.51 -34.55
C TYR A 311 -22.39 -13.52 -33.95
N HIS A 312 -22.93 -13.24 -32.76
CA HIS A 312 -23.86 -14.14 -32.08
C HIS A 312 -25.22 -14.28 -32.79
N LYS A 313 -25.68 -13.26 -33.52
CA LYS A 313 -26.91 -13.38 -34.33
C LYS A 313 -26.72 -14.25 -35.57
N LYS A 314 -25.54 -14.19 -36.20
CA LYS A 314 -25.28 -14.87 -37.47
C LYS A 314 -24.69 -16.28 -37.32
N SER A 315 -24.05 -16.58 -36.19
CA SER A 315 -23.34 -17.85 -35.99
C SER A 315 -24.15 -18.83 -35.14
N SER A 316 -24.22 -20.08 -35.56
CA SER A 316 -24.81 -21.18 -34.78
C SER A 316 -23.78 -21.79 -33.82
N GLN A 317 -24.22 -22.43 -32.72
CA GLN A 317 -23.31 -23.10 -31.78
C GLN A 317 -22.47 -24.22 -32.44
N ALA A 318 -22.96 -24.82 -33.53
CA ALA A 318 -22.25 -25.86 -34.28
C ALA A 318 -21.03 -25.32 -35.05
N GLU A 319 -21.05 -24.06 -35.49
CA GLU A 319 -19.96 -23.41 -36.23
C GLU A 319 -18.84 -22.87 -35.35
N ILE A 320 -19.12 -22.60 -34.06
CA ILE A 320 -18.16 -21.97 -33.14
C ILE A 320 -16.97 -22.90 -32.84
N LYS A 321 -17.23 -24.17 -32.53
CA LYS A 321 -16.19 -25.17 -32.20
C LYS A 321 -15.10 -25.31 -33.28
N PRO A 322 -15.43 -25.50 -34.57
CA PRO A 322 -14.41 -25.64 -35.61
C PRO A 322 -13.64 -24.33 -35.87
N ILE A 323 -14.26 -23.16 -35.68
CA ILE A 323 -13.57 -21.86 -35.79
C ILE A 323 -12.52 -21.72 -34.69
N ILE A 324 -12.90 -21.99 -33.43
CA ILE A 324 -12.00 -21.92 -32.28
C ILE A 324 -10.84 -22.92 -32.44
N ALA A 325 -11.12 -24.15 -32.86
CA ALA A 325 -10.08 -25.18 -33.04
C ALA A 325 -9.03 -24.82 -34.10
N LYS A 326 -9.40 -24.01 -35.11
CA LYS A 326 -8.51 -23.55 -36.18
C LYS A 326 -7.88 -22.18 -35.91
N LEU A 327 -8.17 -21.56 -34.76
CA LEU A 327 -7.73 -20.21 -34.45
C LEU A 327 -6.22 -20.19 -34.16
N SER A 328 -5.44 -19.71 -35.12
CA SER A 328 -3.98 -19.52 -35.02
C SER A 328 -3.60 -18.06 -35.29
N GLU A 329 -2.34 -17.69 -35.02
CA GLU A 329 -1.81 -16.36 -35.36
C GLU A 329 -2.02 -16.03 -36.85
N ASP A 330 -1.75 -16.98 -37.75
CA ASP A 330 -1.93 -16.78 -39.18
C ASP A 330 -3.39 -16.65 -39.58
N LYS A 331 -4.29 -17.37 -38.90
CA LYS A 331 -5.73 -17.24 -39.13
C LYS A 331 -6.26 -15.89 -38.66
N ILE A 332 -5.80 -15.37 -37.52
CA ILE A 332 -6.11 -14.02 -37.03
C ILE A 332 -5.64 -12.96 -38.04
N LYS A 333 -4.41 -13.08 -38.54
CA LYS A 333 -3.90 -12.19 -39.60
C LYS A 333 -4.78 -12.27 -40.84
N GLN A 334 -5.17 -13.46 -41.26
CA GLN A 334 -6.03 -13.66 -42.43
C GLN A 334 -7.37 -12.95 -42.27
N TYR A 335 -8.07 -13.14 -41.14
CA TYR A 335 -9.36 -12.46 -40.89
C TYR A 335 -9.23 -10.94 -40.92
N LEU A 336 -8.19 -10.39 -40.29
CA LEU A 336 -7.93 -8.96 -40.29
C LEU A 336 -7.59 -8.43 -41.69
N THR A 337 -6.78 -9.16 -42.47
CA THR A 337 -6.46 -8.80 -43.85
C THR A 337 -7.70 -8.81 -44.73
N VAL A 338 -8.54 -9.85 -44.64
CA VAL A 338 -9.79 -9.94 -45.40
C VAL A 338 -10.68 -8.72 -45.11
N ALA A 339 -10.90 -8.39 -43.84
CA ALA A 339 -11.70 -7.23 -43.46
C ALA A 339 -11.10 -5.90 -43.98
N LEU A 340 -9.78 -5.70 -43.82
CA LEU A 340 -9.13 -4.45 -44.21
C LEU A 340 -8.97 -4.29 -45.72
N SER A 341 -8.84 -5.36 -46.49
CA SER A 341 -8.65 -5.30 -47.95
C SER A 341 -9.79 -4.58 -48.67
N ASP A 342 -11.03 -4.75 -48.20
CA ASP A 342 -12.20 -4.10 -48.79
C ASP A 342 -12.18 -2.57 -48.64
N VAL A 343 -11.44 -2.07 -47.65
CA VAL A 343 -11.33 -0.64 -47.36
C VAL A 343 -10.06 -0.04 -47.94
N ILE A 344 -8.95 -0.77 -47.83
CA ILE A 344 -7.60 -0.28 -48.14
C ILE A 344 -7.33 -0.34 -49.64
N ASN A 345 -7.78 -1.38 -50.34
CA ASN A 345 -7.50 -1.56 -51.77
C ASN A 345 -8.16 -0.48 -52.64
N PRO A 346 -9.45 -0.12 -52.47
CA PRO A 346 -10.09 0.92 -53.28
C PRO A 346 -9.49 2.32 -53.06
N LEU A 347 -8.94 2.57 -51.87
CA LEU A 347 -8.36 3.86 -51.50
C LEU A 347 -6.86 3.97 -51.83
N GLY A 348 -6.24 2.92 -52.40
CA GLY A 348 -4.80 2.88 -52.69
C GLY A 348 -3.92 3.04 -51.44
N ILE A 349 -4.45 2.75 -50.26
CA ILE A 349 -3.70 2.85 -49.00
C ILE A 349 -2.75 1.65 -48.92
N LYS A 350 -1.51 1.84 -48.50
CA LYS A 350 -0.58 0.73 -48.33
C LYS A 350 -0.89 -0.01 -47.02
N PRO A 351 -1.12 -1.34 -47.03
CA PRO A 351 -1.39 -2.10 -45.81
C PRO A 351 -0.17 -2.11 -44.88
N LEU A 352 -0.41 -1.90 -43.58
CA LEU A 352 0.62 -2.02 -42.56
C LEU A 352 0.84 -3.51 -42.21
N PRO A 353 2.09 -3.96 -42.01
CA PRO A 353 2.35 -5.29 -41.46
C PRO A 353 1.65 -5.46 -40.11
N PHE A 354 1.14 -6.66 -39.82
CA PHE A 354 0.36 -6.93 -38.60
C PHE A 354 1.06 -6.49 -37.30
N SER A 355 2.36 -6.75 -37.16
CA SER A 355 3.15 -6.32 -36.00
C SER A 355 3.24 -4.80 -35.85
N ARG A 356 3.29 -4.06 -36.97
CA ARG A 356 3.25 -2.59 -36.97
C ARG A 356 1.84 -2.06 -36.69
N PHE A 357 0.81 -2.71 -37.23
CA PHE A 357 -0.58 -2.36 -36.95
C PHE A 357 -0.87 -2.44 -35.45
N LEU A 358 -0.48 -3.56 -34.83
CA LEU A 358 -0.46 -3.75 -33.38
C LEU A 358 0.31 -2.61 -32.69
N TYR A 359 1.60 -2.47 -32.96
CA TYR A 359 2.46 -1.48 -32.30
C TYR A 359 1.92 -0.02 -32.36
N TYR A 360 1.36 0.41 -33.50
CA TYR A 360 0.89 1.79 -33.68
C TYR A 360 -0.56 2.03 -33.25
N ALA A 361 -1.33 0.99 -32.91
CA ALA A 361 -2.68 1.14 -32.36
C ALA A 361 -2.70 2.01 -31.08
N SER A 362 -1.61 1.98 -30.31
CA SER A 362 -1.49 2.79 -29.10
C SER A 362 -1.53 4.30 -29.35
N TYR A 363 -1.20 4.75 -30.56
CA TYR A 363 -1.35 6.16 -30.95
C TYR A 363 -2.80 6.62 -30.83
N TYR A 364 -3.74 5.76 -31.23
CA TYR A 364 -5.15 6.11 -31.24
C TYR A 364 -5.73 6.14 -29.82
N TRP A 365 -5.32 5.22 -28.94
CA TRP A 365 -5.81 5.17 -27.55
C TRP A 365 -5.55 6.46 -26.77
N GLU A 366 -4.38 7.06 -26.99
CA GLU A 366 -3.98 8.33 -26.34
C GLU A 366 -4.72 9.55 -26.94
N GLU A 367 -5.33 9.43 -28.13
CA GLU A 367 -6.16 10.47 -28.76
C GLU A 367 -7.67 10.30 -28.48
N LEU A 368 -8.11 9.20 -27.86
CA LEU A 368 -9.51 8.96 -27.54
C LEU A 368 -10.04 9.97 -26.51
N LYS A 369 -11.16 10.64 -26.85
CA LYS A 369 -11.81 11.60 -25.96
C LYS A 369 -12.39 10.91 -24.72
N GLY A 370 -12.29 11.57 -23.56
CA GLY A 370 -12.84 11.05 -22.30
C GLY A 370 -11.98 9.96 -21.65
N THR A 371 -10.85 9.58 -22.27
CA THR A 371 -9.93 8.57 -21.75
C THR A 371 -8.77 9.24 -21.04
N ASN A 372 -8.46 8.81 -19.80
CA ASN A 372 -7.23 9.16 -19.10
C ASN A 372 -6.41 7.88 -18.87
N ILE A 373 -5.62 7.49 -19.87
CA ILE A 373 -4.72 6.33 -19.81
C ILE A 373 -3.27 6.82 -19.72
N ASP A 374 -2.54 6.37 -18.70
CA ASP A 374 -1.14 6.74 -18.53
C ASP A 374 -0.21 5.89 -19.40
N HIS A 375 1.01 6.38 -19.66
CA HIS A 375 1.95 5.70 -20.55
C HIS A 375 2.41 4.33 -20.05
N ALA A 376 2.43 4.07 -18.74
CA ALA A 376 2.78 2.73 -18.24
C ALA A 376 1.64 1.75 -18.50
N SER A 377 0.38 2.17 -18.33
CA SER A 377 -0.80 1.41 -18.76
C SER A 377 -0.80 1.13 -20.26
N VAL A 378 -0.40 2.09 -21.10
CA VAL A 378 -0.17 1.86 -22.54
C VAL A 378 0.94 0.83 -22.76
N GLY A 379 2.04 0.90 -22.01
CA GLY A 379 3.13 -0.07 -22.04
C GLY A 379 2.67 -1.48 -21.65
N VAL A 380 1.78 -1.62 -20.66
CA VAL A 380 1.16 -2.88 -20.25
C VAL A 380 0.34 -3.48 -21.40
N LEU A 381 -0.53 -2.69 -22.02
CA LEU A 381 -1.37 -3.16 -23.14
C LEU A 381 -0.55 -3.58 -24.36
N ARG A 382 0.61 -2.94 -24.58
CA ARG A 382 1.58 -3.28 -25.64
C ARG A 382 2.46 -4.48 -25.32
N GLY A 383 2.34 -5.08 -24.14
CA GLY A 383 3.22 -6.16 -23.68
C GLY A 383 4.66 -5.72 -23.42
N MET A 384 4.93 -4.42 -23.23
CA MET A 384 6.26 -3.91 -22.85
C MET A 384 6.57 -4.17 -21.37
N HIS A 385 5.52 -4.17 -20.54
CA HIS A 385 5.60 -4.54 -19.12
C HIS A 385 4.91 -5.89 -18.93
N ASN A 386 5.67 -6.89 -18.49
CA ASN A 386 5.09 -8.16 -18.07
C ASN A 386 4.12 -7.91 -16.91
N THR A 387 2.97 -8.57 -16.94
CA THR A 387 1.99 -8.56 -15.85
C THR A 387 1.11 -9.78 -15.99
N ALA A 388 0.60 -10.27 -14.87
CA ALA A 388 -0.37 -11.34 -14.81
C ALA A 388 -1.54 -10.91 -13.93
N GLY A 389 -2.76 -11.23 -14.35
CA GLY A 389 -3.94 -11.13 -13.51
C GLY A 389 -4.12 -12.37 -12.63
N LEU A 390 -5.26 -12.42 -11.94
CA LEU A 390 -5.68 -13.62 -11.22
C LEU A 390 -6.15 -14.71 -12.19
N SER A 391 -6.14 -15.98 -11.79
CA SER A 391 -6.84 -17.02 -12.54
C SER A 391 -8.35 -16.72 -12.56
N THR A 392 -9.10 -17.28 -13.51
CA THR A 392 -10.57 -17.07 -13.57
C THR A 392 -11.26 -17.49 -12.28
N GLN A 393 -10.80 -18.58 -11.65
CA GLN A 393 -11.35 -19.06 -10.38
C GLN A 393 -10.96 -18.15 -9.21
N ASP A 394 -9.70 -17.74 -9.12
CA ASP A 394 -9.22 -16.88 -8.03
C ASP A 394 -9.83 -15.48 -8.11
N PHE A 395 -10.03 -14.93 -9.31
CA PHE A 395 -10.75 -13.67 -9.48
C PHE A 395 -12.22 -13.80 -9.08
N GLY A 396 -12.86 -14.92 -9.40
CA GLY A 396 -14.22 -15.23 -8.96
C GLY A 396 -14.34 -15.31 -7.43
N ARG A 397 -13.37 -15.94 -6.76
CA ARG A 397 -13.27 -16.00 -5.29
C ARG A 397 -13.01 -14.62 -4.70
N PHE A 398 -12.06 -13.87 -5.25
CA PHE A 398 -11.75 -12.51 -4.82
C PHE A 398 -13.00 -11.62 -4.77
N LEU A 399 -13.89 -11.73 -5.76
CA LEU A 399 -15.10 -10.92 -5.84
C LEU A 399 -16.27 -11.42 -4.97
N ASN A 400 -16.42 -12.74 -4.79
CA ASN A 400 -17.68 -13.33 -4.29
C ASN A 400 -17.53 -14.26 -3.07
N GLN A 401 -16.31 -14.54 -2.61
CA GLN A 401 -16.10 -15.47 -1.50
C GLN A 401 -16.73 -14.93 -0.22
N LYS A 402 -17.48 -15.80 0.46
CA LYS A 402 -18.07 -15.52 1.76
C LYS A 402 -17.19 -16.06 2.88
N TYR A 403 -17.19 -15.34 3.99
CA TYR A 403 -16.44 -15.70 5.19
C TYR A 403 -17.39 -15.75 6.38
N GLN A 404 -17.09 -16.62 7.34
CA GLN A 404 -17.83 -16.74 8.59
C GLN A 404 -16.87 -16.60 9.76
N TYR A 405 -17.34 -15.97 10.84
CA TYR A 405 -16.61 -15.92 12.09
C TYR A 405 -16.79 -17.24 12.84
N LYS A 406 -15.70 -17.78 13.39
CA LYS A 406 -15.72 -18.96 14.26
C LYS A 406 -15.32 -18.58 15.67
N GLU A 407 -16.24 -18.74 16.61
CA GLU A 407 -16.03 -18.41 18.03
C GLU A 407 -15.29 -19.54 18.76
N GLU A 408 -14.00 -19.72 18.42
CA GLU A 408 -13.12 -20.67 19.10
C GLU A 408 -11.77 -20.03 19.45
N PRO A 409 -11.32 -20.10 20.71
CA PRO A 409 -10.01 -19.59 21.09
C PRO A 409 -8.87 -20.36 20.41
N TYR A 410 -7.85 -19.64 19.98
CA TYR A 410 -6.63 -20.25 19.47
C TYR A 410 -5.66 -20.55 20.59
N ASP A 411 -5.23 -21.82 20.66
CA ASP A 411 -4.07 -22.18 21.45
C ASP A 411 -2.80 -21.72 20.73
N LEU A 412 -2.26 -20.59 21.21
CA LEU A 412 -1.05 -20.02 20.67
C LEU A 412 0.18 -20.91 20.90
N GLU A 413 0.19 -21.84 21.87
CA GLU A 413 1.36 -22.74 22.04
C GLU A 413 1.61 -23.51 20.74
N HIS A 414 0.57 -24.02 20.07
CA HIS A 414 0.71 -24.75 18.81
C HIS A 414 1.23 -23.90 17.63
N ILE A 415 0.94 -22.59 17.62
CA ILE A 415 1.38 -21.65 16.58
C ILE A 415 2.80 -21.14 16.87
N LEU A 416 3.13 -20.97 18.15
CA LEU A 416 4.44 -20.50 18.61
C LEU A 416 5.48 -21.62 18.57
N THR A 417 5.12 -22.85 18.90
CA THR A 417 6.03 -23.99 18.81
C THR A 417 6.21 -24.44 17.36
N LEU A 418 7.45 -24.44 16.88
CA LEU A 418 7.82 -25.13 15.66
C LEU A 418 7.52 -26.62 15.84
N SER A 419 6.48 -27.14 15.19
CA SER A 419 6.32 -28.58 14.94
C SER A 419 7.31 -29.02 13.85
N ILE A 420 8.60 -28.75 14.06
CA ILE A 420 9.68 -29.39 13.31
C ILE A 420 9.97 -30.69 14.04
N SER A 421 9.87 -31.81 13.33
CA SER A 421 10.36 -33.12 13.76
C SER A 421 11.65 -32.98 14.55
N LYS A 422 11.62 -33.40 15.82
CA LYS A 422 12.77 -33.49 16.73
C LYS A 422 14.02 -33.94 15.97
N ASN A 423 14.98 -33.03 15.80
CA ASN A 423 16.42 -33.28 15.82
C ASN A 423 17.19 -31.99 15.48
N SER A 424 17.40 -31.14 16.48
CA SER A 424 18.64 -30.39 16.57
C SER A 424 18.98 -30.23 18.05
N VAL A 425 20.11 -30.83 18.39
CA VAL A 425 20.65 -30.98 19.74
C VAL A 425 21.12 -29.61 20.24
N ASN A 426 20.77 -29.33 21.49
CA ASN A 426 21.34 -28.34 22.42
C ASN A 426 22.58 -27.59 21.90
N GLN A 427 22.42 -26.29 21.66
CA GLN A 427 23.54 -25.35 21.81
C GLN A 427 23.17 -24.31 22.86
N ASN A 428 23.91 -24.37 23.96
CA ASN A 428 23.86 -23.42 25.04
C ASN A 428 24.28 -22.04 24.50
N GLU A 429 23.35 -21.07 24.52
CA GLU A 429 23.66 -19.66 24.29
C GLU A 429 24.65 -19.20 25.37
N THR A 430 25.93 -19.06 24.98
CA THR A 430 26.92 -18.38 25.80
C THR A 430 27.03 -16.96 25.26
N SER A 431 26.73 -15.99 26.13
CA SER A 431 26.79 -14.56 25.88
C SER A 431 28.19 -14.15 25.38
N SER A 432 28.36 -13.95 24.08
CA SER A 432 29.56 -13.33 23.50
C SER A 432 29.24 -11.95 22.95
N SER A 433 29.54 -10.96 23.80
CA SER A 433 30.05 -9.62 23.50
C SER A 433 30.04 -9.16 22.02
N SER A 434 29.21 -8.15 21.76
CA SER A 434 29.55 -6.91 21.05
C SER A 434 30.68 -6.96 20.02
N SER A 435 30.34 -6.96 18.72
CA SER A 435 31.16 -6.26 17.73
C SER A 435 30.29 -5.57 16.68
N THR A 436 29.92 -4.32 16.98
CA THR A 436 29.50 -3.34 15.98
C THR A 436 30.68 -3.00 15.08
N LYS A 437 30.91 -3.80 14.03
CA LYS A 437 31.71 -3.35 12.88
C LYS A 437 30.77 -2.75 11.86
N LYS A 438 30.90 -1.43 11.64
CA LYS A 438 30.34 -0.74 10.47
C LYS A 438 30.77 -1.51 9.22
N ILE A 439 29.80 -2.10 8.52
CA ILE A 439 30.04 -2.83 7.28
C ILE A 439 30.16 -1.78 6.18
N GLU A 440 31.36 -1.21 6.01
CA GLU A 440 31.75 -0.74 4.68
C GLU A 440 31.72 -1.94 3.74
N VAL A 441 31.25 -1.71 2.51
CA VAL A 441 31.07 -2.71 1.45
C VAL A 441 32.38 -3.47 1.22
N ARG A 442 32.59 -4.57 1.96
CA ARG A 442 33.67 -5.51 1.68
C ARG A 442 33.35 -6.15 0.34
N LYS A 443 34.13 -5.85 -0.70
CA LYS A 443 34.39 -6.84 -1.74
C LYS A 443 34.90 -8.07 -0.98
N SER A 444 34.09 -9.13 -0.86
CA SER A 444 34.49 -10.26 -0.03
C SER A 444 35.87 -10.74 -0.47
N ASP A 445 36.86 -10.63 0.43
CA ASP A 445 38.23 -11.05 0.18
C ASP A 445 38.26 -12.50 -0.29
N LEU A 446 37.28 -13.32 0.12
CA LEU A 446 37.10 -14.71 -0.28
C LEU A 446 37.06 -14.89 -1.81
N ILE A 447 36.28 -14.11 -2.56
CA ILE A 447 36.18 -14.29 -4.03
C ILE A 447 37.49 -13.87 -4.72
N MET A 448 38.11 -12.79 -4.25
CA MET A 448 39.41 -12.34 -4.74
C MET A 448 40.50 -13.39 -4.46
N ASN A 449 40.46 -13.98 -3.27
CA ASN A 449 41.37 -15.00 -2.79
C ASN A 449 41.21 -16.33 -3.54
N LEU A 450 39.98 -16.81 -3.72
CA LEU A 450 39.68 -17.95 -4.58
C LEU A 450 40.16 -17.70 -6.01
N THR A 451 39.93 -16.49 -6.54
CA THR A 451 40.43 -16.11 -7.87
C THR A 451 41.95 -16.19 -7.96
N LYS A 452 42.69 -15.77 -6.91
CA LYS A 452 44.14 -15.90 -6.85
C LYS A 452 44.56 -17.38 -6.85
N ASP A 453 43.92 -18.23 -6.04
CA ASP A 453 44.26 -19.64 -5.94
C ASP A 453 44.07 -20.41 -7.26
N PHE A 454 42.98 -20.14 -7.98
CA PHE A 454 42.74 -20.71 -9.30
C PHE A 454 43.74 -20.21 -10.35
N LYS A 455 44.15 -18.93 -10.29
CA LYS A 455 45.19 -18.38 -11.18
C LYS A 455 46.58 -18.95 -10.87
N MET A 456 46.90 -19.18 -9.58
CA MET A 456 48.15 -19.81 -9.16
C MET A 456 48.24 -21.25 -9.65
N ASP A 457 47.13 -22.01 -9.57
CA ASP A 457 47.05 -23.38 -10.10
C ASP A 457 47.42 -23.45 -11.59
N LYS A 458 46.87 -22.53 -12.38
CA LYS A 458 47.13 -22.43 -13.82
C LYS A 458 48.60 -22.08 -14.12
N LYS A 459 49.25 -21.27 -13.28
CA LYS A 459 50.68 -20.94 -13.41
C LYS A 459 51.57 -22.11 -13.00
N GLN A 460 51.19 -22.85 -11.96
CA GLN A 460 51.93 -24.02 -11.45
C GLN A 460 51.84 -25.22 -12.41
N LYS A 461 50.68 -25.50 -13.02
CA LYS A 461 50.56 -26.53 -14.08
C LYS A 461 51.44 -26.27 -15.31
N LYS A 462 51.88 -25.02 -15.54
CA LYS A 462 52.78 -24.63 -16.64
C LYS A 462 54.27 -24.66 -16.27
N LYS A 463 54.63 -24.78 -14.98
CA LYS A 463 56.01 -24.86 -14.51
C LYS A 463 56.22 -26.19 -13.78
N LYS A 464 56.91 -27.16 -14.39
CA LYS A 464 57.41 -28.33 -13.66
C LYS A 464 58.52 -27.86 -12.71
N LEU A 465 58.25 -27.78 -11.41
CA LEU A 465 59.28 -27.57 -10.39
C LEU A 465 59.01 -28.43 -9.15
N GLY A 466 60.07 -29.08 -8.67
CA GLY A 466 60.05 -30.11 -7.62
C GLY A 466 59.91 -29.58 -6.19
N GLN A 467 58.84 -28.84 -5.88
CA GLN A 467 58.42 -28.56 -4.50
C GLN A 467 56.96 -28.98 -4.31
N THR A 468 56.69 -29.72 -3.23
CA THR A 468 55.35 -30.09 -2.75
C THR A 468 54.55 -28.84 -2.42
N THR A 469 53.87 -28.29 -3.42
CA THR A 469 53.01 -27.13 -3.27
C THR A 469 51.59 -27.60 -3.00
N TYR A 470 50.86 -26.91 -2.11
CA TYR A 470 49.48 -27.25 -1.82
C TYR A 470 48.64 -27.35 -3.10
N THR A 471 47.90 -28.43 -3.28
CA THR A 471 46.96 -28.59 -4.39
C THR A 471 45.85 -27.53 -4.34
N LEU A 472 45.14 -27.29 -5.45
CA LEU A 472 44.01 -26.35 -5.45
C LEU A 472 42.96 -26.72 -4.39
N ILE A 473 42.69 -28.02 -4.21
CA ILE A 473 41.76 -28.52 -3.19
C ILE A 473 42.27 -28.18 -1.79
N GLU A 474 43.54 -28.44 -1.49
CA GLU A 474 44.15 -28.12 -0.19
C GLU A 474 44.14 -26.61 0.10
N ARG A 475 44.35 -25.76 -0.92
CA ARG A 475 44.24 -24.30 -0.77
C ARG A 475 42.81 -23.87 -0.42
N VAL A 476 41.80 -24.44 -1.08
CA VAL A 476 40.39 -24.14 -0.79
C VAL A 476 39.98 -24.69 0.58
N GLN A 477 40.45 -25.89 0.97
CA GLN A 477 40.25 -26.45 2.32
C GLN A 477 40.92 -25.61 3.40
N LYS A 478 42.12 -25.10 3.15
CA LYS A 478 42.79 -24.17 4.07
C LYS A 478 41.97 -22.89 4.27
N ARG A 479 41.33 -22.38 3.21
CA ARG A 479 40.39 -21.25 3.33
C ARG A 479 39.13 -21.61 4.09
N TYR A 480 38.62 -22.82 3.94
CA TYR A 480 37.48 -23.28 4.74
C TYR A 480 37.72 -23.11 6.24
N GLY A 481 38.94 -23.35 6.73
CA GLY A 481 39.30 -23.10 8.14
C GLY A 481 39.46 -21.62 8.56
N GLN A 482 39.38 -20.66 7.63
CA GLN A 482 39.59 -19.22 7.89
C GLN A 482 38.30 -18.41 7.99
N TYR A 483 37.17 -18.99 7.59
CA TYR A 483 35.86 -18.32 7.53
C TYR A 483 34.85 -19.12 8.35
N ASP A 484 34.06 -18.43 9.17
CA ASP A 484 33.07 -19.03 10.08
C ASP A 484 31.61 -18.78 9.66
N ASP A 485 31.35 -17.80 8.78
CA ASP A 485 29.99 -17.47 8.31
C ASP A 485 29.42 -18.57 7.42
N LEU A 486 28.16 -18.96 7.67
CA LEU A 486 27.47 -20.04 6.96
C LEU A 486 27.42 -19.81 5.43
N SER A 487 27.31 -18.56 4.99
CA SER A 487 27.26 -18.22 3.55
C SER A 487 28.58 -18.48 2.84
N GLU A 488 29.68 -18.17 3.53
CA GLU A 488 31.04 -18.41 3.05
C GLU A 488 31.35 -19.91 3.04
N LYS A 489 30.90 -20.64 4.07
CA LYS A 489 31.00 -22.10 4.17
C LYS A 489 30.24 -22.80 3.04
N ILE A 490 28.98 -22.42 2.79
CA ILE A 490 28.16 -22.98 1.70
C ILE A 490 28.85 -22.80 0.35
N LEU A 491 29.38 -21.59 0.08
CA LEU A 491 30.07 -21.31 -1.18
C LEU A 491 31.35 -22.15 -1.32
N LEU A 492 32.17 -22.20 -0.28
CA LEU A 492 33.42 -22.97 -0.28
C LEU A 492 33.18 -24.47 -0.45
N ASP A 493 32.19 -25.00 0.25
CA ASP A 493 31.80 -26.40 0.15
C ASP A 493 31.23 -26.75 -1.22
N TRP A 494 30.42 -25.87 -1.80
CA TRP A 494 29.94 -26.05 -3.16
C TRP A 494 31.11 -26.08 -4.14
N VAL A 495 32.09 -25.17 -4.02
CA VAL A 495 33.31 -25.17 -4.84
C VAL A 495 34.11 -26.46 -4.66
N LEU A 496 34.31 -26.94 -3.43
CA LEU A 496 34.97 -28.21 -3.15
C LEU A 496 34.22 -29.39 -3.78
N SER A 497 32.88 -29.38 -3.76
CA SER A 497 32.06 -30.41 -4.40
C SER A 497 32.22 -30.43 -5.93
N LEU A 498 32.46 -29.27 -6.55
CA LEU A 498 32.72 -29.17 -7.99
C LEU A 498 34.12 -29.67 -8.35
N LEU A 499 35.11 -29.39 -7.50
CA LEU A 499 36.51 -29.84 -7.68
C LEU A 499 36.67 -31.35 -7.48
N ASN A 500 35.89 -31.97 -6.59
CA ASN A 500 35.99 -33.39 -6.24
C ASN A 500 35.16 -34.34 -7.14
N ARG A 501 34.61 -33.87 -8.26
CA ARG A 501 33.84 -34.73 -9.19
C ARG A 501 34.77 -35.71 -9.92
N LYS A 502 34.34 -36.98 -10.02
CA LYS A 502 35.07 -38.04 -10.76
C LYS A 502 35.35 -37.62 -12.21
N GLU A 503 36.47 -38.08 -12.77
CA GLU A 503 37.08 -37.59 -14.03
C GLU A 503 36.12 -37.52 -15.23
N SER A 504 35.18 -38.44 -15.37
CA SER A 504 34.20 -38.44 -16.48
C SER A 504 33.13 -37.33 -16.42
N LYS A 505 33.00 -36.61 -15.29
CA LYS A 505 32.08 -35.48 -15.07
C LYS A 505 32.79 -34.26 -14.46
N SER A 506 34.12 -34.22 -14.49
CA SER A 506 34.91 -33.16 -13.86
C SER A 506 34.87 -31.87 -14.69
N LEU A 507 34.55 -30.75 -14.05
CA LEU A 507 34.53 -29.43 -14.68
C LEU A 507 35.95 -28.86 -14.73
N SER A 508 36.31 -28.16 -15.81
CA SER A 508 37.61 -27.49 -15.86
C SER A 508 37.73 -26.42 -14.77
N ASN A 509 38.95 -26.20 -14.28
CA ASN A 509 39.25 -25.16 -13.29
C ASN A 509 38.82 -23.77 -13.79
N GLU A 510 38.90 -23.51 -15.12
CA GLU A 510 38.36 -22.29 -15.71
C GLU A 510 36.83 -22.17 -15.57
N SER A 511 36.10 -23.27 -15.74
CA SER A 511 34.63 -23.30 -15.62
C SER A 511 34.18 -23.04 -14.19
N ILE A 512 34.84 -23.68 -13.21
CA ILE A 512 34.54 -23.46 -11.78
C ILE A 512 34.85 -22.02 -11.39
N LEU A 513 35.99 -21.46 -11.84
CA LEU A 513 36.31 -20.05 -11.61
C LEU A 513 35.28 -19.11 -12.25
N LYS A 514 34.77 -19.44 -13.45
CA LYS A 514 33.68 -18.70 -14.09
C LYS A 514 32.42 -18.74 -13.22
N TYR A 515 32.05 -19.89 -12.65
CA TYR A 515 30.87 -20.01 -11.79
C TYR A 515 31.00 -19.14 -10.53
N ILE A 516 32.15 -19.23 -9.84
CA ILE A 516 32.43 -18.41 -8.64
C ILE A 516 32.31 -16.92 -8.94
N ARG A 517 32.86 -16.47 -10.07
CA ARG A 517 32.77 -15.05 -10.48
C ARG A 517 31.37 -14.62 -10.90
N THR A 518 30.56 -15.56 -11.38
CA THR A 518 29.21 -15.27 -11.89
C THR A 518 28.22 -15.06 -10.75
N ILE A 519 28.30 -15.82 -9.65
CA ILE A 519 27.30 -15.71 -8.57
C ILE A 519 27.89 -15.42 -7.19
N GLY A 520 29.20 -15.63 -6.99
CA GLY A 520 29.79 -15.63 -5.66
C GLY A 520 29.83 -14.24 -5.00
N TYR A 521 30.05 -13.18 -5.78
CA TYR A 521 30.02 -11.82 -5.23
C TYR A 521 28.61 -11.44 -4.78
N GLU A 522 27.61 -11.69 -5.61
CA GLU A 522 26.22 -11.38 -5.27
C GLU A 522 25.71 -12.28 -4.16
N TRP A 523 26.02 -13.59 -4.18
CA TRP A 523 25.68 -14.48 -3.06
C TRP A 523 26.16 -13.90 -1.74
N LEU A 524 27.47 -13.67 -1.58
CA LEU A 524 28.03 -13.17 -0.32
C LEU A 524 27.52 -11.77 0.03
N TYR A 525 27.36 -10.90 -0.96
CA TYR A 525 26.73 -9.59 -0.75
C TYR A 525 25.32 -9.72 -0.16
N PHE A 526 24.58 -10.75 -0.60
CA PHE A 526 23.22 -10.99 -0.18
C PHE A 526 23.08 -11.94 1.04
N THR A 527 24.10 -12.69 1.46
CA THR A 527 23.88 -13.72 2.49
C THR A 527 24.80 -13.62 3.70
N THR A 528 25.93 -12.93 3.60
CA THR A 528 26.83 -12.78 4.77
C THR A 528 26.09 -12.20 5.98
N ALA A 529 26.28 -12.82 7.15
CA ALA A 529 25.63 -12.52 8.41
C ALA A 529 24.09 -12.73 8.42
N GLN A 530 23.55 -13.53 7.50
CA GLN A 530 22.14 -13.94 7.51
C GLN A 530 21.97 -15.34 8.12
N PRO A 531 20.89 -15.59 8.87
CA PRO A 531 20.61 -16.89 9.49
C PRO A 531 19.96 -17.86 8.50
N LEU A 532 20.72 -18.29 7.47
CA LEU A 532 20.21 -19.08 6.34
C LEU A 532 19.61 -20.44 6.75
N ASP A 533 20.00 -20.97 7.90
CA ASP A 533 19.61 -22.27 8.44
C ASP A 533 18.14 -22.33 8.90
N ILE A 534 17.55 -21.18 9.24
CA ILE A 534 16.15 -21.06 9.65
C ILE A 534 15.25 -20.41 8.60
N TRP A 535 15.79 -20.13 7.41
CA TRP A 535 15.03 -19.49 6.35
C TRP A 535 14.00 -20.43 5.74
N SER A 536 12.85 -19.86 5.40
CA SER A 536 11.75 -20.51 4.67
C SER A 536 12.03 -20.58 3.16
N GLU A 537 11.25 -21.41 2.44
CA GLU A 537 11.31 -21.51 0.98
C GLU A 537 11.15 -20.12 0.34
N GLU A 538 10.16 -19.35 0.79
CA GLU A 538 9.83 -18.04 0.25
C GLU A 538 10.96 -17.02 0.44
N GLU A 539 11.70 -17.09 1.56
CA GLU A 539 12.81 -16.16 1.83
C GLU A 539 14.01 -16.41 0.91
N PHE A 540 14.25 -17.68 0.56
CA PHE A 540 15.23 -18.01 -0.46
C PHE A 540 14.75 -17.63 -1.86
N GLU A 541 13.47 -17.83 -2.19
CA GLU A 541 12.90 -17.37 -3.47
C GLU A 541 13.08 -15.85 -3.63
N GLU A 542 12.69 -15.06 -2.63
CA GLU A 542 12.88 -13.60 -2.60
C GLU A 542 14.36 -13.23 -2.72
N LEU A 543 15.27 -13.90 -1.98
CA LEU A 543 16.71 -13.66 -2.08
C LEU A 543 17.24 -13.84 -3.50
N TYR A 544 16.83 -14.93 -4.16
CA TYR A 544 17.32 -15.22 -5.50
C TYR A 544 16.76 -14.23 -6.51
N GLU A 545 15.50 -13.82 -6.39
CA GLU A 545 14.95 -12.73 -7.20
C GLU A 545 15.73 -11.43 -7.02
N ASP A 546 16.04 -11.05 -5.78
CA ASP A 546 16.83 -9.86 -5.45
C ASP A 546 18.25 -9.92 -6.05
N ILE A 547 18.93 -11.07 -5.97
CA ILE A 547 20.24 -11.28 -6.58
C ILE A 547 20.16 -11.11 -8.09
N LEU A 548 19.18 -11.75 -8.73
CA LEU A 548 19.00 -11.69 -10.18
C LEU A 548 18.61 -10.28 -10.64
N GLU A 549 17.83 -9.55 -9.85
CA GLU A 549 17.50 -8.14 -10.08
C GLU A 549 18.74 -7.26 -10.04
N TYR A 550 19.51 -7.37 -8.97
CA TYR A 550 20.72 -6.59 -8.79
C TYR A 550 21.68 -6.82 -9.96
N LYS A 551 21.76 -8.06 -10.45
CA LYS A 551 22.55 -8.37 -11.65
C LYS A 551 21.97 -7.73 -12.91
N ALA A 552 20.65 -7.78 -13.11
CA ALA A 552 20.02 -7.20 -14.29
C ALA A 552 20.13 -5.67 -14.32
N VAL A 553 19.78 -5.01 -13.22
CA VAL A 553 19.61 -3.55 -13.15
C VAL A 553 20.92 -2.85 -12.80
N VAL A 554 21.61 -3.29 -11.74
CA VAL A 554 22.79 -2.59 -11.22
C VAL A 554 24.06 -3.02 -11.96
N ARG A 555 24.17 -4.29 -12.32
CA ARG A 555 25.32 -4.82 -13.08
C ARG A 555 25.12 -4.83 -14.59
N ASN A 556 23.93 -4.46 -15.07
CA ASN A 556 23.55 -4.48 -16.50
C ASN A 556 23.85 -5.84 -17.17
N ASN A 557 23.64 -6.94 -16.44
CA ASN A 557 23.88 -8.29 -16.95
C ASN A 557 22.65 -8.80 -17.73
N THR A 558 22.86 -9.19 -18.98
CA THR A 558 21.79 -9.68 -19.85
C THR A 558 21.51 -11.18 -19.69
N ASP A 559 22.43 -11.97 -19.12
CA ASP A 559 22.29 -13.43 -18.95
C ASP A 559 21.88 -13.83 -17.51
N ILE A 560 20.61 -13.55 -17.21
CA ILE A 560 20.00 -13.84 -15.91
C ILE A 560 19.69 -15.34 -15.76
N GLY A 561 19.33 -16.03 -16.85
CA GLY A 561 19.03 -17.47 -16.84
C GLY A 561 20.24 -18.32 -16.45
N TYR A 562 21.42 -18.01 -16.97
CA TYR A 562 22.65 -18.69 -16.56
C TYR A 562 22.97 -18.48 -15.07
N SER A 563 22.81 -17.25 -14.58
CA SER A 563 23.03 -16.91 -13.16
C SER A 563 22.05 -17.68 -12.26
N ALA A 564 20.78 -17.77 -12.64
CA ALA A 564 19.76 -18.53 -11.91
C ALA A 564 20.05 -20.03 -11.85
N ASN A 565 20.50 -20.63 -12.96
CA ASN A 565 20.89 -22.05 -13.00
C ASN A 565 22.07 -22.36 -12.07
N LEU A 566 23.03 -21.44 -11.95
CA LEU A 566 24.14 -21.59 -11.02
C LEU A 566 23.69 -21.45 -9.56
N LEU A 567 22.82 -20.48 -9.25
CA LEU A 567 22.24 -20.32 -7.91
C LEU A 567 21.44 -21.57 -7.52
N LYS A 568 20.65 -22.14 -8.44
CA LYS A 568 19.94 -23.41 -8.26
C LYS A 568 20.88 -24.56 -7.96
N SER A 569 21.97 -24.67 -8.71
CA SER A 569 22.99 -25.71 -8.50
C SER A 569 23.60 -25.62 -7.09
N MET A 570 23.93 -24.41 -6.65
CA MET A 570 24.46 -24.16 -5.32
C MET A 570 23.42 -24.42 -4.22
N HIS A 571 22.16 -24.01 -4.43
CA HIS A 571 21.08 -24.24 -3.45
C HIS A 571 20.72 -25.71 -3.33
N ASN A 572 20.65 -26.46 -4.44
CA ASN A 572 20.40 -27.90 -4.38
C ASN A 572 21.50 -28.64 -3.61
N PHE A 573 22.75 -28.18 -3.76
CA PHE A 573 23.87 -28.66 -2.95
C PHE A 573 23.67 -28.30 -1.47
N ALA A 574 23.30 -27.05 -1.19
CA ALA A 574 23.08 -26.58 0.17
C ALA A 574 21.89 -27.27 0.86
N LYS A 575 20.78 -27.50 0.15
CA LYS A 575 19.64 -28.34 0.58
C LYS A 575 20.12 -29.72 1.02
N SER A 576 20.95 -30.37 0.20
CA SER A 576 21.40 -31.73 0.48
C SER A 576 22.38 -31.81 1.66
N LYS A 577 23.28 -30.81 1.80
CA LYS A 577 24.35 -30.82 2.82
C LYS A 577 23.97 -30.13 4.13
N TYR A 578 23.15 -29.09 4.08
CA TYR A 578 22.80 -28.20 5.18
C TYR A 578 21.31 -28.23 5.55
N ASN A 579 20.52 -29.13 4.93
CA ASN A 579 19.09 -29.30 5.17
C ASN A 579 18.26 -28.02 4.94
N LEU A 580 18.68 -27.17 3.99
CA LEU A 580 17.90 -25.99 3.58
C LEU A 580 16.56 -26.42 2.93
N PRO A 581 15.52 -25.58 2.98
CA PRO A 581 14.24 -25.87 2.33
C PRO A 581 14.40 -26.07 0.82
N SER A 582 13.47 -26.85 0.25
CA SER A 582 13.33 -26.90 -1.21
C SER A 582 12.90 -25.52 -1.70
N VAL A 583 13.45 -25.08 -2.83
CA VAL A 583 13.16 -23.76 -3.40
C VAL A 583 12.84 -23.90 -4.88
N ASN A 584 11.77 -23.24 -5.32
CA ASN A 584 11.41 -23.23 -6.72
C ASN A 584 12.15 -22.11 -7.47
N PHE A 585 13.24 -22.49 -8.15
CA PHE A 585 13.96 -21.58 -9.03
C PHE A 585 13.19 -21.35 -10.34
N GLN A 586 12.30 -20.37 -10.36
CA GLN A 586 11.47 -20.08 -11.53
C GLN A 586 12.31 -19.73 -12.77
N HIS A 587 13.39 -18.97 -12.61
CA HIS A 587 14.33 -18.61 -13.68
C HIS A 587 15.19 -19.73 -14.24
N SER A 588 15.22 -20.88 -13.56
CA SER A 588 15.96 -22.05 -14.02
C SER A 588 15.21 -22.90 -15.05
N LYS A 589 13.88 -22.75 -15.08
CA LYS A 589 13.01 -23.32 -16.12
C LYS A 589 12.85 -22.31 -17.25
N ASN A 590 12.50 -22.75 -18.46
CA ASN A 590 12.18 -21.81 -19.54
C ASN A 590 10.98 -20.95 -19.10
N GLY A 591 11.23 -19.65 -18.87
CA GLY A 591 10.22 -18.66 -18.49
C GLY A 591 9.86 -18.57 -16.99
N ARG A 592 9.37 -17.39 -16.56
CA ARG A 592 9.01 -17.02 -15.19
C ARG A 592 7.52 -17.30 -14.90
N ARG A 593 7.19 -17.85 -13.72
CA ARG A 593 5.80 -18.08 -13.26
C ARG A 593 5.48 -17.26 -12.01
N VAL A 594 4.78 -16.15 -12.14
CA VAL A 594 4.42 -15.32 -11.00
C VAL A 594 3.23 -15.91 -10.24
N ARG A 595 3.32 -15.99 -8.92
CA ARG A 595 2.19 -16.34 -8.06
C ARG A 595 1.25 -15.14 -7.99
N ALA A 596 0.08 -15.25 -8.61
CA ALA A 596 -0.93 -14.20 -8.60
C ALA A 596 -1.96 -14.48 -7.50
N GLU A 597 -1.75 -13.86 -6.33
CA GLU A 597 -2.62 -13.99 -5.15
C GLU A 597 -3.00 -12.62 -4.63
N LEU A 598 -4.29 -12.38 -4.37
CA LEU A 598 -4.79 -11.16 -3.76
C LEU A 598 -5.76 -11.48 -2.62
N ILE A 599 -5.73 -10.67 -1.57
CA ILE A 599 -6.59 -10.78 -0.41
C ILE A 599 -7.72 -9.76 -0.58
N SER A 600 -8.95 -10.26 -0.72
CA SER A 600 -10.11 -9.39 -0.92
C SER A 600 -10.38 -8.54 0.32
N PRO A 601 -11.05 -7.38 0.18
CA PRO A 601 -11.49 -6.59 1.32
C PRO A 601 -12.33 -7.39 2.34
N GLN A 602 -13.17 -8.32 1.87
CA GLN A 602 -13.96 -9.20 2.72
C GLN A 602 -13.06 -10.17 3.49
N ALA A 603 -12.06 -10.75 2.83
CA ALA A 603 -11.08 -11.64 3.46
C ALA A 603 -10.29 -10.89 4.55
N TYR A 604 -9.81 -9.68 4.24
CA TYR A 604 -9.09 -8.83 5.18
C TYR A 604 -9.93 -8.54 6.43
N LYS A 605 -11.18 -8.11 6.26
CA LYS A 605 -12.09 -7.85 7.39
C LYS A 605 -12.33 -9.11 8.22
N ALA A 606 -12.55 -10.26 7.57
CA ALA A 606 -12.74 -11.54 8.25
C ALA A 606 -11.48 -11.96 9.04
N ILE A 607 -10.29 -11.77 8.47
CA ILE A 607 -9.00 -12.05 9.15
C ILE A 607 -8.86 -11.23 10.42
N ILE A 608 -9.09 -9.92 10.35
CA ILE A 608 -8.99 -9.04 11.53
C ILE A 608 -10.04 -9.40 12.58
N THR A 609 -11.28 -9.68 12.16
CA THR A 609 -12.37 -10.09 13.05
C THR A 609 -12.04 -11.41 13.76
N GLN A 610 -11.57 -12.41 13.01
CA GLN A 610 -11.20 -13.71 13.56
C GLN A 610 -10.03 -13.58 14.55
N ILE A 611 -9.02 -12.77 14.24
CA ILE A 611 -7.88 -12.51 15.14
C ILE A 611 -8.36 -11.85 16.43
N LEU A 612 -9.14 -10.77 16.36
CA LEU A 612 -9.61 -10.05 17.54
C LEU A 612 -10.52 -10.88 18.44
N GLY A 613 -11.30 -11.81 17.85
CA GLY A 613 -12.21 -12.68 18.60
C GLY A 613 -11.58 -13.98 19.12
N SER A 614 -10.51 -14.49 18.48
CA SER A 614 -10.00 -15.85 18.74
C SER A 614 -8.60 -15.89 19.34
N VAL A 615 -7.79 -14.86 19.11
CA VAL A 615 -6.46 -14.76 19.73
C VAL A 615 -6.60 -14.24 21.15
N ASP A 616 -5.71 -14.67 22.04
CA ASP A 616 -5.64 -14.23 23.43
C ASP A 616 -5.67 -12.69 23.54
N ILE A 617 -6.41 -12.18 24.55
CA ILE A 617 -6.62 -10.76 24.80
C ILE A 617 -5.33 -9.94 24.93
N LEU A 618 -4.22 -10.55 25.36
CA LEU A 618 -2.92 -9.89 25.45
C LEU A 618 -2.26 -9.67 24.08
N GLU A 619 -2.45 -10.60 23.14
CA GLU A 619 -1.71 -10.62 21.86
C GLU A 619 -2.56 -10.23 20.66
N ARG A 620 -3.90 -10.27 20.78
CA ARG A 620 -4.84 -10.04 19.68
C ARG A 620 -4.64 -8.68 19.01
N GLU A 621 -4.36 -7.63 19.78
CA GLU A 621 -4.17 -6.29 19.24
C GLU A 621 -2.84 -6.18 18.47
N MET A 622 -1.78 -6.82 18.98
CA MET A 622 -0.49 -6.89 18.30
C MET A 622 -0.61 -7.63 16.96
N PHE A 623 -1.27 -8.79 16.93
CA PHE A 623 -1.48 -9.53 15.70
C PHE A 623 -2.42 -8.80 14.74
N ALA A 624 -3.52 -8.22 15.21
CA ALA A 624 -4.40 -7.41 14.38
C ALA A 624 -3.62 -6.25 13.75
N LEU A 625 -2.78 -5.56 14.53
CA LEU A 625 -1.95 -4.48 14.02
C LEU A 625 -0.95 -4.95 12.95
N LEU A 626 -0.35 -6.13 13.12
CA LEU A 626 0.56 -6.71 12.15
C LEU A 626 -0.12 -6.93 10.80
N PHE A 627 -1.35 -7.48 10.82
CA PHE A 627 -2.12 -7.74 9.60
C PHE A 627 -2.70 -6.46 8.97
N ILE A 628 -3.11 -5.47 9.77
CA ILE A 628 -3.49 -4.13 9.28
C ILE A 628 -2.31 -3.49 8.53
N LEU A 629 -1.13 -3.48 9.15
CA LEU A 629 0.04 -2.85 8.56
C LEU A 629 0.49 -3.55 7.28
N VAL A 630 0.56 -4.88 7.23
CA VAL A 630 0.95 -5.59 5.99
C VAL A 630 -0.07 -5.37 4.86
N TYR A 631 -1.37 -5.36 5.15
CA TYR A 631 -2.43 -5.15 4.16
C TYR A 631 -2.38 -3.75 3.53
N ARG A 632 -2.18 -2.71 4.36
CA ARG A 632 -2.17 -1.31 3.90
C ARG A 632 -0.85 -0.87 3.28
N THR A 633 0.27 -1.36 3.81
CA THR A 633 1.61 -0.84 3.45
C THR A 633 2.40 -1.77 2.54
N GLY A 634 2.06 -3.07 2.49
CA GLY A 634 2.82 -4.07 1.74
C GLY A 634 4.24 -4.28 2.25
N MET A 635 4.57 -3.87 3.47
CA MET A 635 5.88 -4.12 4.10
C MET A 635 6.23 -5.61 4.08
N ARG A 636 7.49 -5.94 3.84
CA ARG A 636 7.97 -7.33 3.91
C ARG A 636 7.80 -7.85 5.34
N LYS A 637 7.59 -9.16 5.50
CA LYS A 637 7.44 -9.81 6.82
C LYS A 637 8.54 -9.39 7.81
N LYS A 638 9.82 -9.51 7.43
CA LYS A 638 10.96 -9.08 8.27
C LYS A 638 11.06 -7.58 8.51
N GLU A 639 10.49 -6.75 7.62
CA GLU A 639 10.37 -5.30 7.84
C GLU A 639 9.41 -4.99 8.98
N LEU A 640 8.29 -5.72 9.03
CA LEU A 640 7.31 -5.60 10.10
C LEU A 640 7.90 -6.12 11.40
N LEU A 641 8.33 -7.38 11.46
CA LEU A 641 8.83 -8.01 12.69
C LEU A 641 10.03 -7.27 13.29
N GLY A 642 10.88 -6.70 12.43
CA GLY A 642 12.03 -5.89 12.87
C GLY A 642 11.68 -4.47 13.33
N LEU A 643 10.43 -4.01 13.23
CA LEU A 643 10.06 -2.62 13.52
C LEU A 643 10.19 -2.30 15.02
N LYS A 644 10.80 -1.15 15.35
CA LYS A 644 10.95 -0.65 16.71
C LYS A 644 10.12 0.61 16.95
N TYR A 645 9.79 0.91 18.21
CA TYR A 645 9.11 2.16 18.53
C TYR A 645 9.91 3.41 18.14
N SER A 646 11.25 3.34 18.17
CA SER A 646 12.15 4.40 17.75
C SER A 646 12.18 4.63 16.23
N ASP A 647 11.55 3.75 15.45
CA ASP A 647 11.40 3.89 13.99
C ASP A 647 10.14 4.69 13.62
N ILE A 648 9.30 5.06 14.60
CA ILE A 648 8.09 5.85 14.40
C ILE A 648 8.40 7.34 14.54
N GLU A 649 8.20 8.09 13.47
CA GLU A 649 8.26 9.55 13.41
C GLU A 649 6.84 10.15 13.42
N GLY A 650 6.69 11.42 13.81
CA GLY A 650 5.43 12.15 13.65
C GLY A 650 4.28 11.75 14.58
N LEU A 651 4.50 10.87 15.56
CA LEU A 651 3.46 10.39 16.49
C LEU A 651 2.76 11.53 17.26
N LYS A 652 3.51 12.56 17.67
CA LYS A 652 2.96 13.72 18.40
C LYS A 652 2.13 14.67 17.53
N ALA A 653 2.40 14.71 16.23
CA ALA A 653 1.75 15.59 15.28
C ALA A 653 0.54 14.93 14.59
N ALA A 654 0.12 13.74 15.05
CA ALA A 654 -0.91 12.90 14.43
C ALA A 654 -0.63 12.55 12.95
N THR A 655 0.62 12.67 12.51
CA THR A 655 1.08 12.29 11.16
C THR A 655 2.13 11.19 11.25
N PRO A 656 1.83 10.03 11.86
CA PRO A 656 2.82 9.00 12.08
C PRO A 656 3.37 8.46 10.76
N SER A 657 4.67 8.29 10.71
CA SER A 657 5.38 7.62 9.62
C SER A 657 6.38 6.63 10.19
N VAL A 658 6.61 5.54 9.47
CA VAL A 658 7.60 4.52 9.86
C VAL A 658 8.83 4.65 8.98
N VAL A 659 10.01 4.72 9.60
CA VAL A 659 11.30 4.70 8.92
C VAL A 659 11.86 3.29 8.91
N ILE A 660 11.85 2.68 7.74
CA ILE A 660 12.44 1.37 7.53
C ILE A 660 13.97 1.54 7.46
N ARG A 661 14.69 0.98 8.43
CA ARG A 661 16.16 1.03 8.50
C ARG A 661 16.76 -0.30 8.96
N PRO A 662 18.04 -0.58 8.63
CA PRO A 662 18.72 -1.76 9.15
C PRO A 662 18.78 -1.77 10.69
N ASN A 663 18.64 -2.94 11.28
CA ASN A 663 18.82 -3.16 12.72
C ASN A 663 19.37 -4.58 13.01
N SER A 664 19.52 -4.93 14.29
CA SER A 664 20.11 -6.21 14.72
C SER A 664 19.30 -7.45 14.31
N TYR A 665 17.99 -7.32 14.14
CA TYR A 665 17.11 -8.38 13.64
C TYR A 665 17.07 -8.42 12.10
N ARG A 666 17.39 -7.29 11.47
CA ARG A 666 17.32 -7.09 10.03
C ARG A 666 18.54 -6.33 9.52
N PRO A 667 19.64 -7.02 9.17
CA PRO A 667 20.75 -6.40 8.46
C PRO A 667 20.29 -6.13 7.02
N THR A 668 19.92 -4.88 6.69
CA THR A 668 19.53 -4.55 5.31
C THR A 668 20.71 -4.30 4.39
N LYS A 669 20.54 -4.73 3.14
CA LYS A 669 21.43 -4.47 2.00
C LYS A 669 21.02 -3.16 1.36
N THR A 670 22.00 -2.35 0.98
CA THR A 670 21.91 -1.05 0.29
C THR A 670 21.16 0.09 0.99
N GLN A 671 21.61 1.33 0.73
CA GLN A 671 20.96 2.56 1.17
C GLN A 671 19.56 2.76 0.56
N SER A 672 19.26 2.10 -0.57
CA SER A 672 17.93 2.10 -1.22
C SER A 672 16.86 1.30 -0.46
N SER A 673 17.24 0.47 0.52
CA SER A 673 16.29 -0.21 1.40
C SER A 673 15.76 0.69 2.52
N ILE A 674 16.43 1.82 2.77
CA ILE A 674 16.00 2.83 3.75
C ILE A 674 14.92 3.69 3.12
N ARG A 675 13.72 3.64 3.69
CA ARG A 675 12.58 4.38 3.16
C ARG A 675 11.60 4.75 4.26
N ARG A 676 10.80 5.78 4.00
CA ARG A 676 9.72 6.22 4.87
C ARG A 676 8.38 5.70 4.34
N ILE A 677 7.55 5.19 5.24
CA ILE A 677 6.20 4.76 4.96
C ILE A 677 5.24 5.67 5.72
N ALA A 678 4.43 6.43 4.99
CA ALA A 678 3.49 7.41 5.52
C ALA A 678 2.23 6.73 6.08
N LEU A 679 2.30 6.20 7.31
CA LEU A 679 1.16 5.49 7.93
C LEU A 679 -0.09 6.36 8.04
N PHE A 680 0.08 7.66 8.34
CA PHE A 680 -1.03 8.62 8.38
C PHE A 680 -1.83 8.71 7.06
N ALA A 681 -1.18 8.39 5.94
CA ALA A 681 -1.81 8.42 4.63
C ALA A 681 -2.46 7.08 4.28
N LEU A 682 -1.75 5.98 4.58
CA LEU A 682 -2.09 4.63 4.12
C LEU A 682 -3.12 3.92 5.01
N LEU A 683 -3.11 4.18 6.32
CA LEU A 683 -4.11 3.63 7.24
C LEU A 683 -5.43 4.39 7.11
N LYS A 684 -6.55 3.68 7.29
CA LYS A 684 -7.85 4.33 7.46
C LYS A 684 -7.93 5.06 8.80
N PRO A 685 -8.83 6.05 8.98
CA PRO A 685 -8.94 6.79 10.23
C PRO A 685 -9.03 5.91 11.48
N ASP A 686 -9.88 4.87 11.46
CA ASP A 686 -10.03 3.95 12.59
C ASP A 686 -8.79 3.08 12.82
N GLU A 687 -8.16 2.59 11.74
CA GLU A 687 -6.91 1.83 11.79
C GLU A 687 -5.72 2.67 12.27
N LEU A 688 -5.67 3.95 11.88
CA LEU A 688 -4.67 4.91 12.30
C LEU A 688 -4.81 5.22 13.79
N ASN A 689 -6.04 5.44 14.25
CA ASN A 689 -6.34 5.62 15.67
C ASN A 689 -5.93 4.38 16.46
N PHE A 690 -6.29 3.18 15.98
CA PHE A 690 -5.87 1.91 16.59
C PHE A 690 -4.34 1.81 16.69
N PHE A 691 -3.60 2.11 15.62
CA PHE A 691 -2.14 2.14 15.62
C PHE A 691 -1.58 3.13 16.65
N ILE A 692 -2.06 4.38 16.66
CA ILE A 692 -1.59 5.42 17.59
C ILE A 692 -1.82 4.97 19.04
N ASN A 693 -3.01 4.47 19.34
CA ASN A 693 -3.38 4.02 20.68
C ASN A 693 -2.55 2.81 21.13
N PHE A 694 -2.35 1.82 20.26
CA PHE A 694 -1.51 0.67 20.54
C PHE A 694 -0.06 1.09 20.82
N VAL A 695 0.49 1.98 19.97
CA VAL A 695 1.88 2.47 20.10
C VAL A 695 2.06 3.26 21.40
N GLN A 696 1.18 4.21 21.69
CA GLN A 696 1.25 5.04 22.90
C GLN A 696 1.12 4.20 24.18
N SER A 697 0.27 3.17 24.16
CA SER A 697 0.06 2.30 25.32
C SER A 697 1.23 1.36 25.60
N ASN A 698 2.04 1.01 24.60
CA ASN A 698 3.06 -0.03 24.71
C ASN A 698 4.52 0.48 24.60
N ILE A 699 4.76 1.72 24.15
CA ILE A 699 6.12 2.28 24.01
C ILE A 699 6.88 2.32 25.35
N GLY A 700 6.17 2.60 26.46
CA GLY A 700 6.76 2.77 27.78
C GLY A 700 7.86 3.84 27.82
N SER A 701 8.88 3.65 28.67
CA SER A 701 10.01 4.59 28.82
C SER A 701 11.18 4.37 27.85
N HIS A 702 11.19 3.26 27.10
CA HIS A 702 12.32 2.88 26.23
C HIS A 702 11.85 2.60 24.81
N SER A 703 12.17 3.50 23.88
CA SER A 703 11.74 3.40 22.48
C SER A 703 12.52 2.39 21.63
N ASN A 704 13.61 1.81 22.13
CA ASN A 704 14.42 0.85 21.35
C ASN A 704 13.86 -0.59 21.35
N LYS A 705 12.67 -0.80 21.91
CA LYS A 705 11.96 -2.09 21.91
C LYS A 705 11.32 -2.35 20.55
N PHE A 706 11.23 -3.62 20.18
CA PHE A 706 10.47 -4.06 19.00
C PHE A 706 8.97 -3.92 19.27
N ILE A 707 8.18 -3.69 18.21
CA ILE A 707 6.73 -3.49 18.31
C ILE A 707 6.00 -4.84 18.35
N PHE A 708 6.43 -5.80 17.51
CA PHE A 708 5.78 -7.11 17.40
C PHE A 708 6.50 -8.15 18.26
N THR A 709 6.38 -7.95 19.56
CA THR A 709 6.87 -8.87 20.59
C THR A 709 5.68 -9.41 21.36
N LEU A 710 5.69 -10.70 21.71
CA LEU A 710 4.71 -11.21 22.67
C LEU A 710 4.80 -10.40 23.96
N SER A 711 3.69 -10.26 24.68
CA SER A 711 3.67 -9.60 26.00
C SER A 711 4.62 -10.25 27.00
N SER A 712 4.97 -11.51 26.75
CA SER A 712 5.91 -12.31 27.53
C SER A 712 7.35 -12.32 27.01
N ASP A 713 7.67 -11.56 25.96
CA ASP A 713 9.00 -11.52 25.33
C ASP A 713 9.48 -10.08 25.06
N GLN A 714 10.78 -9.92 24.86
CA GLN A 714 11.39 -8.70 24.33
C GLN A 714 11.99 -8.91 22.93
N ARG A 715 12.09 -10.16 22.48
CA ARG A 715 12.47 -10.51 21.11
C ARG A 715 11.22 -10.44 20.20
N PRO A 716 11.40 -10.08 18.91
CA PRO A 716 10.32 -10.17 17.93
C PRO A 716 9.72 -11.58 17.89
N ILE A 717 8.43 -11.69 17.55
CA ILE A 717 7.84 -13.00 17.22
C ILE A 717 8.63 -13.67 16.08
N ASP A 718 8.67 -14.99 16.11
CA ASP A 718 9.42 -15.77 15.11
C ASP A 718 8.80 -15.65 13.71
N ASP A 719 9.64 -15.75 12.68
CA ASP A 719 9.29 -15.55 11.27
C ASP A 719 8.20 -16.51 10.75
N HIS A 720 7.99 -17.67 11.38
CA HIS A 720 6.95 -18.65 10.99
C HIS A 720 5.57 -18.30 11.54
N VAL A 721 5.50 -17.57 12.66
CA VAL A 721 4.27 -17.33 13.43
C VAL A 721 3.19 -16.63 12.60
N PRO A 722 3.48 -15.52 11.88
CA PRO A 722 2.44 -14.82 11.10
C PRO A 722 1.80 -15.70 10.02
N LEU A 723 2.59 -16.55 9.34
CA LEU A 723 2.08 -17.42 8.28
C LEU A 723 1.24 -18.57 8.85
N GLN A 724 1.66 -19.16 9.96
CA GLN A 724 0.88 -20.22 10.61
C GLN A 724 -0.46 -19.69 11.14
N LEU A 725 -0.45 -18.50 11.75
CA LEU A 725 -1.67 -17.84 12.18
C LEU A 725 -2.59 -17.54 10.99
N LEU A 726 -2.06 -17.01 9.88
CA LEU A 726 -2.84 -16.78 8.67
C LEU A 726 -3.49 -18.07 8.16
N LYS A 727 -2.72 -19.16 8.03
CA LYS A 727 -3.23 -20.46 7.57
C LYS A 727 -4.35 -20.98 8.48
N ARG A 728 -4.21 -20.83 9.80
CA ARG A 728 -5.25 -21.22 10.77
C ARG A 728 -6.51 -20.38 10.60
N VAL A 729 -6.37 -19.06 10.53
CA VAL A 729 -7.48 -18.11 10.34
C VAL A 729 -8.23 -18.39 9.04
N LEU A 730 -7.52 -18.51 7.92
CA LEU A 730 -8.12 -18.76 6.61
C LEU A 730 -8.90 -20.08 6.59
N LYS A 731 -8.36 -21.13 7.24
CA LYS A 731 -9.02 -22.43 7.35
C LYS A 731 -10.31 -22.35 8.15
N ASP A 732 -10.33 -21.60 9.26
CA ASP A 732 -11.48 -21.54 10.16
C ASP A 732 -12.58 -20.60 9.64
N MET A 733 -12.22 -19.54 8.91
CA MET A 733 -13.18 -18.55 8.40
C MET A 733 -13.80 -18.91 7.04
N SER A 734 -13.24 -19.90 6.33
CA SER A 734 -13.73 -20.30 5.01
C SER A 734 -14.97 -21.18 5.13
N VAL A 735 -16.02 -20.82 4.39
CA VAL A 735 -17.27 -21.60 4.31
C VAL A 735 -17.14 -22.79 3.35
N ASP A 736 -16.29 -22.66 2.33
CA ASP A 736 -16.06 -23.71 1.33
C ASP A 736 -14.88 -24.61 1.72
N HIS A 737 -14.93 -25.90 1.33
CA HIS A 737 -13.82 -26.84 1.52
C HIS A 737 -12.54 -26.45 0.74
N ASN A 738 -12.65 -25.55 -0.23
CA ASN A 738 -11.53 -25.00 -0.99
C ASN A 738 -11.02 -23.72 -0.32
N VAL A 739 -10.24 -23.89 0.75
CA VAL A 739 -9.56 -22.78 1.43
C VAL A 739 -8.56 -22.15 0.47
N ALA A 740 -8.62 -20.83 0.30
CA ALA A 740 -7.60 -20.12 -0.47
C ALA A 740 -6.25 -20.26 0.25
N GLU A 741 -5.27 -20.87 -0.40
CA GLU A 741 -3.91 -21.04 0.15
C GLU A 741 -3.09 -19.75 -0.02
N HIS A 742 -3.49 -18.69 0.69
CA HIS A 742 -2.72 -17.44 0.64
C HIS A 742 -1.41 -17.57 1.41
N THR A 743 -0.35 -17.04 0.80
CA THR A 743 0.91 -16.78 1.49
C THR A 743 0.89 -15.41 2.19
N PHE A 744 1.80 -15.20 3.13
CA PHE A 744 1.97 -13.88 3.75
C PHE A 744 2.40 -12.81 2.73
N HIS A 745 3.02 -13.22 1.63
CA HIS A 745 3.41 -12.33 0.54
C HIS A 745 2.19 -11.84 -0.28
N GLY A 746 1.06 -12.56 -0.26
CA GLY A 746 -0.21 -12.13 -0.87
C GLY A 746 -0.69 -10.75 -0.40
N PHE A 747 -0.41 -10.36 0.84
CA PHE A 747 -0.69 -9.01 1.35
C PHE A 747 0.10 -7.92 0.62
N ARG A 748 1.35 -8.21 0.22
CA ARG A 748 2.18 -7.28 -0.54
C ARG A 748 1.66 -7.08 -1.96
N HIS A 749 1.29 -8.16 -2.65
CA HIS A 749 0.60 -8.08 -3.95
C HIS A 749 -0.69 -7.24 -3.85
N THR A 750 -1.45 -7.47 -2.78
CA THR A 750 -2.68 -6.72 -2.48
C THR A 750 -2.42 -5.23 -2.28
N ALA A 751 -1.46 -4.87 -1.44
CA ALA A 751 -1.10 -3.48 -1.19
C ALA A 751 -0.65 -2.77 -2.47
N VAL A 752 0.21 -3.39 -3.28
CA VAL A 752 0.66 -2.81 -4.56
C VAL A 752 -0.51 -2.63 -5.53
N SER A 753 -1.36 -3.63 -5.68
CA SER A 753 -2.53 -3.58 -6.57
C SER A 753 -3.53 -2.51 -6.12
N ASN A 754 -3.83 -2.43 -4.82
CA ASN A 754 -4.75 -1.44 -4.25
C ASN A 754 -4.20 -0.02 -4.34
N LEU A 755 -2.91 0.20 -4.08
CA LEU A 755 -2.31 1.53 -4.21
C LEU A 755 -2.15 1.94 -5.68
N SER A 756 -1.94 1.00 -6.59
CA SER A 756 -2.00 1.28 -8.03
C SER A 756 -3.39 1.77 -8.43
N LEU A 757 -4.45 1.13 -7.93
CA LEU A 757 -5.83 1.58 -8.11
C LEU A 757 -6.09 2.94 -7.49
N ALA A 758 -5.67 3.19 -6.24
CA ALA A 758 -5.90 4.48 -5.57
C ALA A 758 -5.17 5.65 -6.27
N LEU A 759 -3.95 5.43 -6.78
CA LEU A 759 -3.14 6.48 -7.40
C LEU A 759 -3.52 6.73 -8.87
N LEU A 760 -3.89 5.68 -9.63
CA LEU A 760 -4.05 5.74 -11.09
C LEU A 760 -5.35 5.12 -11.62
N GLY A 761 -6.05 4.32 -10.83
CA GLY A 761 -7.27 3.63 -11.24
C GLY A 761 -8.48 4.56 -11.37
N HIS A 762 -9.48 4.12 -12.12
CA HIS A 762 -10.76 4.79 -12.18
C HIS A 762 -11.54 4.58 -10.86
N PRO A 763 -12.23 5.60 -10.32
CA PRO A 763 -12.95 5.50 -9.04
C PRO A 763 -13.89 4.29 -8.95
N ASP A 764 -14.63 3.97 -10.02
CA ASP A 764 -15.49 2.78 -10.06
C ASP A 764 -14.75 1.46 -9.75
N LEU A 765 -13.51 1.31 -10.23
CA LEU A 765 -12.70 0.13 -9.93
C LEU A 765 -12.20 0.13 -8.49
N VAL A 766 -11.86 1.31 -7.96
CA VAL A 766 -11.44 1.45 -6.56
C VAL A 766 -12.58 1.04 -5.64
N GLU A 767 -13.79 1.55 -5.88
CA GLU A 767 -15.02 1.22 -5.15
C GLU A 767 -15.35 -0.28 -5.21
N ALA A 768 -15.13 -0.91 -6.37
CA ALA A 768 -15.50 -2.31 -6.59
C ALA A 768 -14.48 -3.34 -6.08
N LEU A 769 -13.18 -2.99 -6.06
CA LEU A 769 -12.10 -3.95 -5.81
C LEU A 769 -11.34 -3.68 -4.51
N THR A 770 -11.50 -2.49 -3.93
CA THR A 770 -10.83 -2.09 -2.69
C THR A 770 -11.84 -1.55 -1.70
N ASP A 771 -11.46 -1.46 -0.43
CA ASP A 771 -12.29 -0.80 0.56
C ASP A 771 -12.07 0.72 0.65
N TYR A 772 -11.31 1.34 -0.26
CA TYR A 772 -11.08 2.78 -0.23
C TYR A 772 -12.27 3.59 -0.73
N ASP A 773 -12.59 4.68 -0.02
CA ASP A 773 -13.51 5.71 -0.49
C ASP A 773 -12.76 6.91 -1.12
N GLU A 774 -13.49 7.93 -1.57
CA GLU A 774 -12.92 9.13 -2.19
C GLU A 774 -11.99 9.91 -1.23
N ASN A 775 -12.32 9.95 0.06
CA ASN A 775 -11.49 10.62 1.07
C ASN A 775 -10.19 9.85 1.30
N ASP A 776 -10.26 8.52 1.32
CA ASP A 776 -9.10 7.64 1.39
C ASP A 776 -8.18 7.85 0.18
N ILE A 777 -8.72 7.88 -1.04
CA ILE A 777 -7.96 8.13 -2.27
C ILE A 777 -7.23 9.47 -2.17
N LEU A 778 -7.92 10.54 -1.77
CA LEU A 778 -7.33 11.87 -1.66
C LEU A 778 -6.24 11.92 -0.59
N ARG A 779 -6.47 11.28 0.57
CA ARG A 779 -5.50 11.18 1.66
C ARG A 779 -4.23 10.43 1.22
N ILE A 780 -4.39 9.30 0.53
CA ILE A 780 -3.27 8.51 -0.01
C ILE A 780 -2.49 9.34 -1.04
N LYS A 781 -3.17 9.98 -1.99
CA LYS A 781 -2.52 10.83 -3.00
C LYS A 781 -1.72 11.96 -2.37
N LYS A 782 -2.31 12.72 -1.43
CA LYS A 782 -1.62 13.81 -0.72
C LYS A 782 -0.43 13.30 0.09
N GLY A 783 -0.58 12.17 0.78
CA GLY A 783 0.49 11.63 1.62
C GLY A 783 1.66 11.02 0.84
N LEU A 784 1.42 10.46 -0.35
CA LEU A 784 2.47 9.83 -1.16
C LEU A 784 3.08 10.77 -2.21
N LEU A 785 2.29 11.69 -2.77
CA LEU A 785 2.70 12.58 -3.86
C LEU A 785 2.92 14.03 -3.41
N GLY A 786 2.52 14.39 -2.18
CA GLY A 786 2.57 15.76 -1.68
C GLY A 786 1.47 16.65 -2.28
N GLU A 787 1.78 17.93 -2.50
CA GLU A 787 0.83 18.91 -3.02
C GLU A 787 0.44 18.66 -4.48
N HIS A 788 1.35 18.08 -5.27
CA HIS A 788 1.14 17.79 -6.69
C HIS A 788 0.58 16.37 -6.89
N ILE A 789 -0.66 16.17 -6.46
CA ILE A 789 -1.35 14.86 -6.56
C ILE A 789 -1.49 14.33 -8.00
N ASP A 790 -1.36 15.20 -9.00
CA ASP A 790 -1.41 14.84 -10.41
C ASP A 790 -0.05 14.64 -11.08
N ALA A 791 1.04 14.65 -10.31
CA ALA A 791 2.38 14.38 -10.80
C ALA A 791 2.49 13.02 -11.52
N GLN A 792 3.49 12.86 -12.38
CA GLN A 792 3.61 11.73 -13.31
C GLN A 792 4.42 10.57 -12.77
N ASP A 793 5.18 10.83 -11.72
CA ASP A 793 6.06 9.90 -11.05
C ASP A 793 5.31 8.99 -10.08
N ARG A 794 3.97 8.87 -10.19
CA ARG A 794 3.12 8.03 -9.32
C ARG A 794 3.62 6.59 -9.23
N TRP A 795 4.05 6.01 -10.35
CA TRP A 795 4.62 4.66 -10.39
C TRP A 795 5.99 4.57 -9.71
N TYR A 796 6.81 5.63 -9.80
CA TYR A 796 8.09 5.71 -9.09
C TYR A 796 7.88 5.96 -7.59
N ALA A 797 6.90 6.78 -7.21
CA ALA A 797 6.50 6.99 -5.82
C ALA A 797 6.02 5.67 -5.20
N LEU A 798 5.13 4.94 -5.88
CA LEU A 798 4.70 3.61 -5.47
C LEU A 798 5.90 2.66 -5.32
N SER A 799 6.81 2.64 -6.30
CA SER A 799 8.01 1.79 -6.25
C SER A 799 8.93 2.17 -5.08
N GLY A 800 9.09 3.46 -4.81
CA GLY A 800 9.86 3.99 -3.68
C GLY A 800 9.28 3.56 -2.33
N VAL A 801 7.95 3.67 -2.15
CA VAL A 801 7.27 3.20 -0.93
C VAL A 801 7.38 1.69 -0.77
N MET A 802 7.34 0.93 -1.86
CA MET A 802 7.49 -0.52 -1.85
C MET A 802 8.95 -0.98 -1.69
N GLY A 803 9.92 -0.08 -1.87
CA GLY A 803 11.34 -0.42 -1.89
C GLY A 803 11.74 -1.26 -3.11
N HIS A 804 11.10 -1.01 -4.25
CA HIS A 804 11.47 -1.56 -5.56
C HIS A 804 12.48 -0.64 -6.26
N LEU A 805 13.42 -1.22 -7.01
CA LEU A 805 14.39 -0.44 -7.77
C LEU A 805 13.74 0.27 -8.97
N SER A 806 12.63 -0.25 -9.50
CA SER A 806 11.91 0.35 -10.61
C SER A 806 10.41 -0.03 -10.68
N PRO A 807 9.58 0.77 -11.36
CA PRO A 807 8.17 0.47 -11.63
C PRO A 807 7.93 -0.87 -12.32
N GLU A 808 8.83 -1.30 -13.20
CA GLU A 808 8.70 -2.55 -13.94
C GLU A 808 8.55 -3.74 -13.00
N ARG A 809 9.20 -3.74 -11.83
CA ARG A 809 9.02 -4.79 -10.82
C ARG A 809 7.63 -4.79 -10.20
N SER A 810 7.10 -3.59 -9.91
CA SER A 810 5.74 -3.45 -9.40
C SER A 810 4.73 -4.06 -10.37
N PHE A 811 4.89 -3.86 -11.69
CA PHE A 811 4.04 -4.49 -12.71
C PHE A 811 4.28 -5.99 -12.86
N GLU A 812 5.54 -6.40 -12.90
CA GLU A 812 5.92 -7.76 -13.25
C GLU A 812 5.52 -8.78 -12.19
N TYR A 813 5.58 -8.42 -10.91
CA TYR A 813 5.33 -9.39 -9.83
C TYR A 813 4.08 -9.08 -9.04
N TYR A 814 3.73 -7.81 -8.86
CA TYR A 814 2.86 -7.41 -7.75
C TYR A 814 1.53 -6.80 -8.17
N ASN A 815 1.47 -6.05 -9.27
CA ASN A 815 0.25 -5.42 -9.75
C ASN A 815 -0.53 -6.39 -10.64
N HIS A 816 -1.56 -7.00 -10.07
CA HIS A 816 -2.44 -7.95 -10.77
C HIS A 816 -3.69 -7.31 -11.38
N PHE A 817 -3.87 -5.99 -11.22
CA PHE A 817 -4.97 -5.24 -11.83
C PHE A 817 -4.54 -4.37 -13.02
N ALA A 818 -3.26 -4.35 -13.39
CA ALA A 818 -2.73 -3.46 -14.42
C ALA A 818 -3.48 -3.53 -15.77
N THR A 819 -3.75 -4.73 -16.29
CA THR A 819 -4.50 -4.90 -17.56
C THR A 819 -5.97 -4.50 -17.40
N LEU A 820 -6.58 -4.84 -16.25
CA LEU A 820 -7.96 -4.48 -15.95
C LEU A 820 -8.13 -2.96 -15.87
N MET A 821 -7.23 -2.27 -15.18
CA MET A 821 -7.18 -0.81 -15.09
C MET A 821 -7.08 -0.16 -16.47
N ALA A 822 -6.13 -0.62 -17.29
CA ALA A 822 -5.89 -0.06 -18.62
C ALA A 822 -7.07 -0.27 -19.57
N THR A 823 -7.63 -1.49 -19.63
CA THR A 823 -8.80 -1.79 -20.48
C THR A 823 -10.07 -1.10 -19.96
N TYR A 824 -10.23 -0.95 -18.64
CA TYR A 824 -11.31 -0.15 -18.07
C TYR A 824 -11.19 1.31 -18.48
N ALA A 825 -10.00 1.91 -18.43
CA ALA A 825 -9.78 3.29 -18.88
C ALA A 825 -10.19 3.49 -20.35
N LEU A 826 -9.76 2.59 -21.25
CA LEU A 826 -10.16 2.65 -22.67
C LEU A 826 -11.68 2.51 -22.85
N SER A 827 -12.32 1.68 -22.03
CA SER A 827 -13.75 1.43 -22.13
C SER A 827 -14.64 2.63 -21.71
N ILE A 828 -14.04 3.72 -21.22
CA ILE A 828 -14.73 4.98 -20.89
C ILE A 828 -14.82 5.92 -22.11
N ALA A 829 -13.93 5.75 -23.10
CA ALA A 829 -13.80 6.63 -24.26
C ALA A 829 -15.15 7.04 -24.88
N ASP A 830 -15.35 8.35 -25.09
CA ASP A 830 -16.50 8.92 -25.80
C ASP A 830 -16.35 8.74 -27.31
N ILE A 831 -16.46 7.48 -27.75
CA ILE A 831 -16.44 7.10 -29.15
C ILE A 831 -17.78 7.47 -29.77
N LYS A 832 -17.74 8.20 -30.88
CA LYS A 832 -18.94 8.61 -31.63
C LYS A 832 -18.95 7.96 -32.99
N LEU A 833 -20.00 7.20 -33.29
CA LEU A 833 -20.23 6.63 -34.63
C LEU A 833 -21.56 7.12 -35.20
N PRO A 834 -21.73 7.17 -36.54
CA PRO A 834 -23.00 7.47 -37.16
C PRO A 834 -24.11 6.49 -36.75
N GLU A 835 -25.35 6.98 -36.67
CA GLU A 835 -26.54 6.13 -36.43
C GLU A 835 -26.59 4.93 -37.38
N GLN A 836 -26.32 5.16 -38.67
CA GLN A 836 -26.37 4.12 -39.70
C GLN A 836 -25.32 3.03 -39.47
N THR A 837 -24.10 3.41 -39.09
CA THR A 837 -23.03 2.46 -38.71
C THR A 837 -23.51 1.52 -37.60
N LEU A 838 -24.17 2.05 -36.57
CA LEU A 838 -24.66 1.24 -35.46
C LEU A 838 -25.81 0.32 -35.89
N CYS A 839 -26.73 0.78 -36.73
CA CYS A 839 -27.75 -0.07 -37.34
C CYS A 839 -27.10 -1.24 -38.10
N ASN A 840 -26.10 -0.95 -38.94
CA ASN A 840 -25.43 -1.96 -39.76
C ASN A 840 -24.67 -2.98 -38.90
N ILE A 841 -23.92 -2.52 -37.90
CA ILE A 841 -23.09 -3.42 -37.08
C ILE A 841 -23.95 -4.21 -36.08
N THR A 842 -24.94 -3.60 -35.43
CA THR A 842 -25.73 -4.29 -34.38
C THR A 842 -26.99 -4.99 -34.88
N GLU A 843 -27.43 -4.67 -36.11
CA GLU A 843 -28.76 -4.98 -36.65
C GLU A 843 -29.90 -4.58 -35.69
N PHE A 844 -29.71 -3.49 -34.94
CA PHE A 844 -30.82 -2.88 -34.21
C PHE A 844 -31.64 -1.99 -35.12
N PRO A 845 -32.98 -1.98 -34.97
CA PRO A 845 -33.79 -1.00 -35.67
C PRO A 845 -33.45 0.40 -35.15
N LEU A 846 -33.43 1.38 -36.03
CA LEU A 846 -33.04 2.77 -35.72
C LEU A 846 -33.79 3.32 -34.49
N ARG A 847 -35.08 3.02 -34.36
CA ARG A 847 -35.90 3.41 -33.20
C ARG A 847 -35.30 2.94 -31.88
N ARG A 848 -34.82 1.69 -31.81
CA ARG A 848 -34.24 1.12 -30.59
C ARG A 848 -32.94 1.82 -30.19
N ILE A 849 -32.14 2.27 -31.17
CA ILE A 849 -30.95 3.08 -30.92
C ILE A 849 -31.36 4.46 -30.38
N LYS A 850 -32.32 5.14 -31.04
CA LYS A 850 -32.84 6.46 -30.62
C LYS A 850 -33.42 6.45 -29.21
N ASP A 851 -34.09 5.37 -28.81
CA ASP A 851 -34.69 5.24 -27.48
C ASP A 851 -33.66 5.00 -26.36
N ASN A 852 -32.41 4.64 -26.69
CA ASN A 852 -31.41 4.16 -25.71
C ASN A 852 -30.04 4.84 -25.84
N ALA A 853 -29.89 5.84 -26.72
CA ALA A 853 -28.59 6.43 -27.03
C ALA A 853 -28.65 7.96 -27.10
N ASP A 854 -27.57 8.60 -26.69
CA ASP A 854 -27.39 10.05 -26.80
C ASP A 854 -26.93 10.41 -28.22
N ILE A 855 -27.77 11.16 -28.92
CA ILE A 855 -27.60 11.52 -30.33
C ILE A 855 -27.30 13.02 -30.45
N THR A 856 -26.23 13.34 -31.16
CA THR A 856 -25.89 14.73 -31.50
C THR A 856 -26.73 15.24 -32.66
N ALA A 857 -26.82 16.57 -32.83
CA ALA A 857 -27.57 17.20 -33.92
C ALA A 857 -27.14 16.73 -35.34
N ASN A 858 -25.93 16.18 -35.47
CA ASN A 858 -25.37 15.70 -36.73
C ASN A 858 -25.60 14.20 -36.96
N GLY A 859 -26.44 13.52 -36.17
CA GLY A 859 -26.73 12.08 -36.31
C GLY A 859 -25.60 11.16 -35.84
N MET A 860 -24.67 11.67 -35.02
CA MET A 860 -23.63 10.86 -34.38
C MET A 860 -24.10 10.44 -32.99
N VAL A 861 -23.99 9.14 -32.71
CA VAL A 861 -24.35 8.52 -31.43
C VAL A 861 -23.10 8.38 -30.56
N SER A 862 -23.17 8.80 -29.30
CA SER A 862 -22.15 8.45 -28.31
C SER A 862 -22.31 6.99 -27.90
N ILE A 863 -21.37 6.13 -28.29
CA ILE A 863 -21.43 4.69 -28.03
C ILE A 863 -21.52 4.34 -26.53
N PRO A 864 -20.81 5.01 -25.62
CA PRO A 864 -20.95 4.76 -24.18
C PRO A 864 -22.39 4.85 -23.66
N SER A 865 -23.24 5.72 -24.23
CA SER A 865 -24.65 5.84 -23.83
C SER A 865 -25.45 4.54 -24.10
N MET A 866 -25.07 3.78 -25.13
CA MET A 866 -25.70 2.50 -25.50
C MET A 866 -25.28 1.33 -24.61
N ARG A 867 -24.35 1.52 -23.68
CA ARG A 867 -23.75 0.43 -22.90
C ARG A 867 -24.77 -0.46 -22.21
N LYS A 868 -25.79 0.13 -21.57
CA LYS A 868 -26.84 -0.61 -20.87
C LYS A 868 -27.67 -1.48 -21.82
N LEU A 869 -27.92 -1.00 -23.05
CA LEU A 869 -28.62 -1.76 -24.07
C LEU A 869 -27.78 -2.95 -24.56
N LEU A 870 -26.50 -2.72 -24.85
CA LEU A 870 -25.56 -3.76 -25.28
C LEU A 870 -25.36 -4.81 -24.20
N PHE A 871 -25.13 -4.40 -22.96
CA PHE A 871 -25.00 -5.28 -21.79
C PHE A 871 -26.20 -6.24 -21.68
N LYS A 872 -27.43 -5.72 -21.71
CA LYS A 872 -28.66 -6.52 -21.62
C LYS A 872 -28.87 -7.43 -22.83
N SER A 873 -28.32 -7.07 -23.98
CA SER A 873 -28.50 -7.84 -25.22
C SER A 873 -27.48 -8.97 -25.35
N ILE A 874 -26.30 -8.81 -24.74
CA ILE A 874 -25.23 -9.82 -24.74
C ILE A 874 -25.36 -10.78 -23.55
N ILE A 875 -25.63 -10.27 -22.35
CA ILE A 875 -25.76 -11.09 -21.14
C ILE A 875 -27.19 -11.64 -21.04
N GLU A 876 -27.37 -12.89 -21.44
CA GLU A 876 -28.64 -13.61 -21.32
C GLU A 876 -29.03 -13.77 -19.83
N GLY A 877 -30.27 -13.44 -19.47
CA GLY A 877 -30.84 -13.71 -18.13
C GLY A 877 -30.52 -12.71 -17.00
N LYS A 878 -29.51 -11.83 -17.13
CA LYS A 878 -29.19 -10.80 -16.10
C LYS A 878 -29.52 -9.39 -16.59
N ARG A 879 -30.46 -8.71 -15.90
CA ARG A 879 -30.93 -7.36 -16.26
C ARG A 879 -30.21 -6.21 -15.55
N LYS A 880 -29.36 -6.52 -14.57
CA LYS A 880 -28.65 -5.53 -13.74
C LYS A 880 -27.16 -5.87 -13.68
N SER A 881 -26.32 -4.84 -13.79
CA SER A 881 -24.90 -4.91 -13.46
C SER A 881 -24.70 -5.43 -12.03
N PRO A 882 -23.70 -6.29 -11.77
CA PRO A 882 -23.31 -6.65 -10.41
C PRO A 882 -22.81 -5.41 -9.66
N GLN A 883 -23.04 -5.41 -8.35
CA GLN A 883 -22.40 -4.54 -7.39
C GLN A 883 -21.60 -5.43 -6.45
N PHE A 884 -20.29 -5.28 -6.47
CA PHE A 884 -19.39 -5.96 -5.55
C PHE A 884 -19.31 -5.13 -4.27
N THR A 885 -20.45 -4.98 -3.59
CA THR A 885 -20.52 -4.15 -2.40
C THR A 885 -19.76 -4.86 -1.29
N ILE A 886 -18.73 -4.21 -0.76
CA ILE A 886 -18.04 -4.70 0.43
C ILE A 886 -19.03 -4.59 1.57
N GLU A 887 -19.39 -5.73 2.17
CA GLU A 887 -20.29 -5.76 3.32
C GLU A 887 -19.77 -4.77 4.38
N ASN A 888 -20.58 -3.75 4.66
CA ASN A 888 -20.42 -2.91 5.83
C ASN A 888 -20.89 -3.74 7.01
N CYS A 889 -20.05 -4.61 7.56
CA CYS A 889 -20.18 -4.96 8.97
C CYS A 889 -20.08 -3.64 9.75
N ASP A 890 -20.97 -3.45 10.72
CA ASP A 890 -21.10 -2.21 11.50
C ASP A 890 -19.73 -1.61 11.81
N LYS A 891 -19.41 -0.51 11.12
CA LYS A 891 -18.12 0.21 11.21
C LYS A 891 -17.75 0.57 12.66
N GLN A 892 -18.72 0.56 13.57
CA GLN A 892 -18.57 0.93 14.96
C GLN A 892 -17.91 -0.12 15.85
N PHE A 893 -17.89 -1.42 15.52
CA PHE A 893 -17.54 -2.44 16.52
C PHE A 893 -16.09 -2.95 16.51
N LEU A 894 -15.39 -2.94 15.37
CA LEU A 894 -14.14 -3.72 15.23
C LEU A 894 -12.86 -3.04 15.75
N LEU A 895 -12.77 -1.70 15.69
CA LEU A 895 -11.56 -0.94 16.05
C LEU A 895 -11.87 0.34 16.84
N SER A 896 -13.13 0.57 17.21
CA SER A 896 -13.47 1.76 17.97
C SER A 896 -12.91 1.63 19.38
N THR A 897 -12.13 2.63 19.78
CA THR A 897 -11.70 2.82 21.17
C THR A 897 -12.84 3.26 22.08
N ASN A 898 -14.02 3.48 21.51
CA ASN A 898 -15.25 3.56 22.28
C ASN A 898 -15.57 2.13 22.69
N THR A 899 -14.92 1.69 23.77
CA THR A 899 -15.35 0.54 24.55
C THR A 899 -16.87 0.56 24.57
N PRO A 900 -17.54 -0.56 24.21
CA PRO A 900 -18.98 -0.63 24.36
C PRO A 900 -19.28 -0.14 25.77
N THR A 901 -20.33 0.67 25.89
CA THR A 901 -20.89 1.17 27.13
C THR A 901 -21.47 0.01 27.94
N THR A 902 -20.69 -1.04 28.18
CA THR A 902 -20.87 -1.92 29.32
C THR A 902 -20.33 -1.13 30.49
N ASP A 903 -21.17 -0.78 31.46
CA ASP A 903 -20.77 -0.03 32.66
C ASP A 903 -19.64 -0.72 33.45
N GLU A 904 -19.32 -1.99 33.15
CA GLU A 904 -18.26 -2.77 33.81
C GLU A 904 -16.83 -2.43 33.34
N LEU A 905 -15.95 -2.24 34.34
CA LEU A 905 -14.53 -1.94 34.15
C LEU A 905 -13.65 -3.19 33.93
N PHE A 906 -14.19 -4.38 34.21
CA PHE A 906 -13.48 -5.66 34.07
C PHE A 906 -13.17 -5.98 32.61
N GLY A 907 -11.88 -6.04 32.26
CA GLY A 907 -11.42 -6.29 30.88
C GLY A 907 -11.60 -5.14 29.89
N ARG A 908 -12.11 -4.00 30.36
CA ARG A 908 -12.21 -2.77 29.57
C ARG A 908 -10.84 -2.25 29.15
N TYR A 909 -9.86 -2.35 30.05
CA TYR A 909 -8.49 -1.91 29.80
C TYR A 909 -7.50 -3.08 29.92
N GLY A 910 -6.59 -3.19 28.95
CA GLY A 910 -5.47 -4.13 29.05
C GLY A 910 -4.56 -3.83 30.25
N LEU A 911 -3.98 -4.87 30.85
CA LEU A 911 -3.15 -4.76 32.06
C LEU A 911 -2.01 -3.74 31.93
N ASN A 912 -1.38 -3.65 30.75
CA ASN A 912 -0.29 -2.71 30.51
C ASN A 912 -0.73 -1.25 30.66
N ARG A 913 -1.97 -0.91 30.26
CA ARG A 913 -2.50 0.46 30.39
C ARG A 913 -2.79 0.79 31.85
N VAL A 914 -3.40 -0.14 32.58
CA VAL A 914 -3.63 0.01 34.01
C VAL A 914 -2.31 0.10 34.77
N GLN A 915 -1.34 -0.76 34.45
CA GLN A 915 -0.01 -0.71 35.06
C GLN A 915 0.74 0.59 34.71
N LEU A 916 0.64 1.08 33.47
CA LEU A 916 1.21 2.37 33.07
C LEU A 916 0.57 3.53 33.83
N LEU A 917 -0.75 3.51 34.02
CA LEU A 917 -1.45 4.49 34.85
C LEU A 917 -0.91 4.49 36.28
N LEU A 918 -0.86 3.32 36.93
CA LEU A 918 -0.37 3.17 38.31
C LEU A 918 1.09 3.63 38.44
N GLN A 919 1.98 3.16 37.55
CA GLN A 919 3.41 3.51 37.59
C GLN A 919 3.68 4.99 37.31
N THR A 920 2.84 5.63 36.50
CA THR A 920 2.97 7.06 36.20
C THR A 920 2.46 7.89 37.38
N TYR A 921 1.36 7.46 37.99
CA TYR A 921 0.81 8.09 39.19
C TYR A 921 1.73 7.96 40.40
N ASP A 922 2.36 6.80 40.59
CA ASP A 922 3.36 6.55 41.64
C ASP A 922 4.60 7.47 41.53
N LYS A 923 4.84 8.07 40.36
CA LYS A 923 5.89 9.08 40.14
C LYS A 923 5.43 10.51 40.40
N GLU A 924 4.32 10.68 41.13
CA GLU A 924 3.72 11.97 41.49
C GLU A 924 3.30 12.81 40.27
N VAL A 925 3.01 12.17 39.13
CA VAL A 925 2.44 12.83 37.96
C VAL A 925 0.94 13.03 38.17
N LEU A 926 0.43 14.22 37.85
CA LEU A 926 -0.99 14.55 37.95
C LEU A 926 -1.87 13.51 37.25
N LEU A 927 -2.96 13.06 37.90
CA LEU A 927 -3.80 11.97 37.40
C LEU A 927 -4.31 12.22 35.98
N SER A 928 -4.67 13.46 35.63
CA SER A 928 -5.11 13.81 34.27
C SER A 928 -4.05 13.50 33.20
N LYS A 929 -2.78 13.74 33.51
CA LYS A 929 -1.67 13.46 32.61
C LYS A 929 -1.34 11.96 32.58
N ALA A 930 -1.43 11.28 33.72
CA ALA A 930 -1.26 9.82 33.78
C ALA A 930 -2.37 9.08 33.00
N ALA A 931 -3.63 9.52 33.15
CA ALA A 931 -4.78 9.02 32.41
C ALA A 931 -4.61 9.24 30.89
N GLN A 932 -4.18 10.44 30.48
CA GLN A 932 -3.88 10.73 29.08
C GLN A 932 -2.78 9.82 28.52
N LEU A 933 -1.69 9.59 29.26
CA LEU A 933 -0.59 8.72 28.82
C LEU A 933 -1.01 7.25 28.72
N ALA A 934 -1.87 6.78 29.62
CA ALA A 934 -2.43 5.43 29.58
C ALA A 934 -3.64 5.30 28.64
N ASN A 935 -4.08 6.41 28.02
CA ASN A 935 -5.30 6.54 27.23
C ASN A 935 -6.58 6.16 28.00
N ILE A 936 -6.59 6.21 29.33
CA ILE A 936 -7.74 5.81 30.16
C ILE A 936 -8.65 7.03 30.38
N SER A 937 -9.97 6.83 30.35
CA SER A 937 -10.91 7.92 30.61
C SER A 937 -10.67 8.51 32.01
N MET A 938 -10.85 9.81 32.19
CA MET A 938 -10.60 10.43 33.50
C MET A 938 -11.51 9.83 34.59
N HIS A 939 -12.73 9.43 34.24
CA HIS A 939 -13.65 8.77 35.16
C HIS A 939 -13.10 7.41 35.62
N ASP A 940 -12.73 6.54 34.69
CA ASP A 940 -12.23 5.20 35.00
C ASP A 940 -10.85 5.26 35.68
N ALA A 941 -10.02 6.24 35.33
CA ALA A 941 -8.74 6.46 36.00
C ALA A 941 -8.93 6.78 37.49
N ASN A 942 -9.95 7.58 37.85
CA ASN A 942 -10.27 7.84 39.25
C ASN A 942 -10.71 6.55 39.97
N ILE A 943 -11.55 5.73 39.35
CA ILE A 943 -12.00 4.45 39.92
C ILE A 943 -10.81 3.52 40.14
N LEU A 944 -9.96 3.35 39.12
CA LEU A 944 -8.78 2.49 39.18
C LEU A 944 -7.80 2.92 40.28
N ILE A 945 -7.50 4.21 40.40
CA ILE A 945 -6.60 4.73 41.44
C ILE A 945 -7.22 4.55 42.83
N LYS A 946 -8.53 4.79 42.99
CA LYS A 946 -9.22 4.57 44.26
C LYS A 946 -9.12 3.11 44.69
N ARG A 947 -9.48 2.18 43.80
CA ARG A 947 -9.38 0.74 44.06
C ARG A 947 -7.94 0.29 44.33
N ALA A 948 -6.97 0.81 43.58
CA ALA A 948 -5.55 0.53 43.83
C ALA A 948 -5.10 1.00 45.22
N SER A 949 -5.61 2.14 45.69
CA SER A 949 -5.35 2.64 47.05
C SER A 949 -5.96 1.69 48.10
N GLU A 950 -7.20 1.24 47.89
CA GLU A 950 -7.86 0.27 48.77
C GLU A 950 -7.09 -1.07 48.82
N VAL A 951 -6.57 -1.54 47.68
CA VAL A 951 -5.74 -2.75 47.60
C VAL A 951 -4.40 -2.58 48.32
N ALA A 952 -3.82 -1.38 48.26
CA ALA A 952 -2.57 -1.05 48.95
C ALA A 952 -2.72 -1.11 50.48
N ASP A 953 -3.89 -0.74 51.00
CA ASP A 953 -4.26 -0.73 52.41
C ASP A 953 -4.53 -2.13 52.99
N ILE A 954 -4.64 -3.18 52.15
CA ILE A 954 -4.83 -4.54 52.61
C ILE A 954 -3.61 -5.01 53.42
N ALA A 955 -3.81 -5.11 54.73
CA ALA A 955 -2.78 -5.53 55.67
C ALA A 955 -2.95 -6.98 56.17
N THR A 956 -1.83 -7.56 56.58
CA THR A 956 -1.80 -8.78 57.40
C THR A 956 -2.26 -8.48 58.83
N LYS A 957 -2.60 -9.51 59.62
CA LYS A 957 -2.90 -9.38 61.06
C LYS A 957 -1.79 -8.69 61.89
N ARG A 958 -0.60 -8.52 61.32
CA ARG A 958 0.57 -7.84 61.91
C ARG A 958 0.80 -6.42 61.35
N GLY A 959 -0.19 -5.84 60.65
CA GLY A 959 -0.13 -4.48 60.10
C GLY A 959 0.78 -4.29 58.87
N LYS A 960 1.31 -5.37 58.27
CA LYS A 960 2.14 -5.28 57.06
C LYS A 960 1.29 -5.39 55.80
N SER A 961 1.52 -4.54 54.80
CA SER A 961 0.82 -4.63 53.49
C SER A 961 1.03 -5.98 52.81
N ARG A 962 0.02 -6.46 52.08
CA ARG A 962 0.02 -7.75 51.39
C ARG A 962 0.46 -7.67 49.93
N PHE A 963 0.11 -6.58 49.24
CA PHE A 963 0.21 -6.50 47.78
C PHE A 963 1.23 -5.48 47.27
N VAL A 964 1.62 -4.50 48.09
CA VAL A 964 2.52 -3.40 47.72
C VAL A 964 3.71 -3.29 48.67
N LYS A 965 4.78 -2.63 48.22
CA LYS A 965 5.92 -2.24 49.08
C LYS A 965 5.70 -0.83 49.60
N LEU A 966 6.08 -0.59 50.85
CA LEU A 966 6.20 0.76 51.41
C LEU A 966 7.44 1.44 50.78
N SER A 967 7.29 2.66 50.29
CA SER A 967 8.42 3.46 49.80
C SER A 967 9.12 4.20 50.96
N ASP A 968 10.31 4.75 50.71
CA ASP A 968 11.10 5.47 51.74
C ASP A 968 10.44 6.80 52.16
N SER A 969 9.60 7.39 51.30
CA SER A 969 8.62 8.41 51.68
C SER A 969 7.35 7.68 52.15
N LYS A 970 6.66 8.16 53.18
CA LYS A 970 5.56 7.46 53.88
C LYS A 970 4.31 7.08 53.03
N ASN A 971 4.36 7.18 51.71
CA ASN A 971 3.28 6.84 50.78
C ASN A 971 3.43 5.40 50.22
N SER A 972 2.32 4.68 50.16
CA SER A 972 2.24 3.35 49.54
C SER A 972 2.31 3.45 48.02
N VAL A 973 3.18 2.67 47.39
CA VAL A 973 3.25 2.51 45.92
C VAL A 973 2.01 1.73 45.48
N LEU A 974 1.23 2.23 44.52
CA LEU A 974 0.01 1.57 44.05
C LEU A 974 0.30 0.46 43.04
N SER A 975 1.43 0.54 42.32
CA SER A 975 1.80 -0.45 41.32
C SER A 975 2.02 -1.85 41.92
N PRO A 976 1.62 -2.92 41.21
CA PRO A 976 1.88 -4.28 41.64
C PRO A 976 3.37 -4.61 41.66
N LEU A 977 3.75 -5.56 42.50
CA LEU A 977 5.09 -6.13 42.51
C LEU A 977 5.40 -6.80 41.16
N ASN A 978 6.48 -6.38 40.52
CA ASN A 978 6.89 -6.90 39.21
C ASN A 978 7.00 -8.44 39.19
N ILE A 979 6.51 -9.03 38.10
CA ILE A 979 6.78 -10.41 37.74
C ILE A 979 8.29 -10.54 37.47
N GLN A 980 8.94 -11.51 38.13
CA GLN A 980 10.40 -11.65 38.09
C GLN A 980 10.89 -12.57 36.98
N TYR A 981 10.04 -13.46 36.47
CA TYR A 981 10.44 -14.53 35.55
C TYR A 981 9.66 -14.46 34.25
N GLN A 982 10.37 -14.64 33.13
CA GLN A 982 9.78 -14.60 31.80
C GLN A 982 8.74 -15.72 31.57
N SER A 983 8.98 -16.89 32.16
CA SER A 983 8.06 -18.05 32.13
C SER A 983 6.67 -17.72 32.68
N ASP A 984 6.59 -16.78 33.61
CA ASP A 984 5.38 -16.44 34.34
C ASP A 984 4.48 -15.51 33.50
N LEU A 985 5.07 -14.65 32.67
CA LEU A 985 4.31 -13.79 31.76
C LEU A 985 3.51 -14.59 30.73
N ARG A 986 4.02 -15.75 30.28
CA ARG A 986 3.30 -16.67 29.37
C ARG A 986 2.09 -17.32 30.03
N LEU A 987 2.14 -17.54 31.33
CA LEU A 987 1.02 -18.11 32.08
C LEU A 987 -0.03 -17.05 32.42
N LEU A 988 0.37 -15.78 32.48
CA LEU A 988 -0.54 -14.66 32.75
C LEU A 988 -1.66 -14.54 31.71
N SER A 989 -1.34 -14.69 30.42
CA SER A 989 -2.32 -14.61 29.32
C SER A 989 -3.41 -15.68 29.46
N LEU A 990 -2.99 -16.94 29.56
CA LEU A 990 -3.86 -18.09 29.74
C LEU A 990 -4.73 -17.94 31.00
N LEU A 991 -4.13 -17.46 32.08
CA LEU A 991 -4.79 -17.28 33.37
C LEU A 991 -5.83 -16.15 33.31
N LEU A 992 -5.58 -15.05 32.58
CA LEU A 992 -6.57 -13.99 32.33
C LEU A 992 -7.74 -14.50 31.48
N SER A 993 -7.46 -15.15 30.34
CA SER A 993 -8.48 -15.66 29.43
C SER A 993 -9.43 -16.63 30.14
N ASN A 994 -8.88 -17.56 30.92
CA ASN A 994 -9.65 -18.49 31.71
C ASN A 994 -10.39 -17.82 32.87
N ALA A 995 -9.84 -16.76 33.45
CA ALA A 995 -10.52 -15.97 34.47
C ALA A 995 -11.77 -15.26 33.94
N TYR A 996 -11.74 -14.67 32.73
CA TYR A 996 -12.94 -14.10 32.10
C TYR A 996 -14.04 -15.16 31.96
N ARG A 997 -13.68 -16.33 31.40
CA ARG A 997 -14.62 -17.44 31.24
C ARG A 997 -15.17 -17.96 32.57
N LEU A 998 -14.32 -18.01 33.59
CA LEU A 998 -14.73 -18.45 34.92
C LEU A 998 -15.68 -17.44 35.57
N ARG A 999 -15.41 -16.14 35.46
CA ARG A 999 -16.28 -15.07 35.96
C ARG A 999 -17.65 -15.10 35.29
N GLU A 1000 -17.70 -15.28 33.97
CA GLU A 1000 -18.97 -15.38 33.23
C GLU A 1000 -19.76 -16.65 33.59
N LYS A 1001 -19.09 -17.80 33.71
CA LYS A 1001 -19.75 -19.09 33.99
C LYS A 1001 -20.11 -19.31 35.45
N SER A 1002 -19.30 -18.80 36.39
CA SER A 1002 -19.45 -19.01 37.83
C SER A 1002 -18.86 -17.85 38.61
N GLY A 1003 -19.61 -16.74 38.69
CA GLY A 1003 -19.21 -15.56 39.47
C GLY A 1003 -18.93 -15.88 40.94
N THR A 1004 -19.67 -16.80 41.55
CA THR A 1004 -19.46 -17.21 42.95
C THR A 1004 -18.13 -17.91 43.21
N ASP A 1005 -17.68 -18.76 42.28
CA ASP A 1005 -16.38 -19.43 42.40
C ASP A 1005 -15.23 -18.45 42.13
N TRP A 1006 -15.43 -17.55 41.18
CA TRP A 1006 -14.48 -16.48 40.88
C TRP A 1006 -14.24 -15.57 42.09
N THR A 1007 -15.31 -15.03 42.69
CA THR A 1007 -15.24 -14.16 43.87
C THR A 1007 -14.56 -14.89 45.04
N TRP A 1008 -14.97 -16.13 45.34
CA TRP A 1008 -14.37 -16.92 46.41
C TRP A 1008 -12.87 -17.19 46.19
N PHE A 1009 -12.48 -17.49 44.94
CA PHE A 1009 -11.08 -17.74 44.58
C PHE A 1009 -10.20 -16.50 44.80
N ILE A 1010 -10.69 -15.32 44.42
CA ILE A 1010 -9.95 -14.07 44.64
C ILE A 1010 -9.92 -13.70 46.12
N GLU A 1011 -11.01 -13.88 46.87
CA GLU A 1011 -11.07 -13.63 48.31
C GLU A 1011 -10.08 -14.48 49.11
N ILE A 1012 -10.03 -15.80 48.87
CA ILE A 1012 -9.09 -16.66 49.57
C ILE A 1012 -7.63 -16.33 49.23
N CYS A 1013 -7.36 -15.90 47.99
CA CYS A 1013 -6.05 -15.39 47.60
C CYS A 1013 -5.71 -14.07 48.31
N ARG A 1014 -6.66 -13.14 48.38
CA ARG A 1014 -6.54 -11.85 49.09
C ARG A 1014 -6.15 -12.05 50.56
N GLU A 1015 -6.80 -12.99 51.23
CA GLU A 1015 -6.58 -13.27 52.66
C GLU A 1015 -5.27 -14.01 52.96
N LYS A 1016 -4.81 -14.89 52.05
CA LYS A 1016 -3.71 -15.81 52.33
C LYS A 1016 -2.37 -15.38 51.70
N LEU A 1017 -2.35 -14.52 50.67
CA LEU A 1017 -1.12 -14.02 50.02
C LEU A 1017 -0.42 -12.89 50.81
N SER A 1018 0.88 -12.70 50.56
CA SER A 1018 1.65 -11.56 51.12
C SER A 1018 2.85 -11.15 50.25
N VAL A 1019 3.48 -10.02 50.59
CA VAL A 1019 4.67 -9.48 49.89
C VAL A 1019 5.85 -10.46 49.90
N SER A 1020 6.01 -11.25 50.97
CA SER A 1020 7.11 -12.21 51.10
C SER A 1020 6.75 -13.64 50.73
N ARG A 1021 5.46 -13.96 50.50
CA ARG A 1021 4.98 -15.32 50.23
C ARG A 1021 4.05 -15.34 49.02
N ALA A 1022 4.50 -15.96 47.94
CA ALA A 1022 3.73 -16.15 46.71
C ALA A 1022 2.95 -17.48 46.68
N TYR A 1023 2.58 -18.00 47.86
CA TYR A 1023 1.85 -19.25 48.04
C TYR A 1023 0.78 -19.10 49.11
N LEU A 1024 -0.24 -19.95 49.05
CA LEU A 1024 -1.34 -20.01 50.02
C LEU A 1024 -1.11 -21.17 51.00
N PRO A 1025 -1.01 -20.92 52.32
CA PRO A 1025 -0.99 -21.97 53.33
C PRO A 1025 -2.41 -22.50 53.64
N PHE A 1026 -2.55 -23.82 53.62
CA PHE A 1026 -3.74 -24.57 54.07
C PHE A 1026 -3.34 -25.50 55.21
N ARG A 1027 -4.05 -25.41 56.33
CA ARG A 1027 -3.84 -26.30 57.48
C ARG A 1027 -4.51 -27.65 57.22
N LYS A 1028 -4.21 -28.64 58.07
CA LYS A 1028 -4.83 -29.98 57.99
C LYS A 1028 -6.37 -29.91 58.08
N GLU A 1029 -6.87 -28.97 58.86
CA GLU A 1029 -8.31 -28.67 59.04
C GLU A 1029 -8.99 -28.06 57.79
N ASP A 1030 -8.22 -27.45 56.87
CA ASP A 1030 -8.74 -26.73 55.69
C ASP A 1030 -8.92 -27.63 54.45
N LYS A 1031 -9.04 -28.95 54.62
CA LYS A 1031 -9.02 -29.92 53.50
C LYS A 1031 -10.07 -29.62 52.43
N LYS A 1032 -11.29 -29.23 52.82
CA LYS A 1032 -12.38 -28.88 51.89
C LYS A 1032 -12.08 -27.60 51.10
N GLU A 1033 -11.48 -26.59 51.73
CA GLU A 1033 -11.08 -25.36 51.04
C GLU A 1033 -9.99 -25.65 50.01
N LEU A 1034 -9.02 -26.49 50.36
CA LEU A 1034 -7.95 -26.88 49.44
C LEU A 1034 -8.50 -27.63 48.22
N GLN A 1035 -9.44 -28.56 48.41
CA GLN A 1035 -10.08 -29.26 47.29
C GLN A 1035 -10.86 -28.31 46.39
N ARG A 1036 -11.62 -27.37 46.97
CA ARG A 1036 -12.33 -26.34 46.21
C ARG A 1036 -11.35 -25.43 45.45
N PHE A 1037 -10.25 -25.04 46.09
CA PHE A 1037 -9.20 -24.25 45.45
C PHE A 1037 -8.61 -24.98 44.24
N ILE A 1038 -8.27 -26.27 44.37
CA ILE A 1038 -7.70 -27.05 43.25
C ILE A 1038 -8.71 -27.18 42.11
N GLY A 1039 -9.98 -27.45 42.40
CA GLY A 1039 -11.03 -27.58 41.37
C GLY A 1039 -11.28 -26.28 40.60
N ILE A 1040 -11.04 -25.12 41.21
CA ILE A 1040 -11.10 -23.82 40.52
C ILE A 1040 -9.76 -23.54 39.80
N ALA A 1041 -8.64 -23.83 40.44
CA ALA A 1041 -7.29 -23.62 39.93
C ALA A 1041 -7.04 -24.39 38.62
N GLU A 1042 -7.57 -25.60 38.47
CA GLU A 1042 -7.51 -26.40 37.23
C GLU A 1042 -8.20 -25.71 36.06
N LYS A 1043 -9.32 -25.00 36.31
CA LYS A 1043 -10.02 -24.22 35.29
C LYS A 1043 -9.22 -22.99 34.84
N LEU A 1044 -8.32 -22.49 35.69
CA LEU A 1044 -7.47 -21.33 35.41
C LEU A 1044 -6.16 -21.72 34.73
N LEU A 1045 -5.48 -22.76 35.21
CA LEU A 1045 -4.25 -23.30 34.64
C LEU A 1045 -4.20 -24.83 34.80
N PRO A 1046 -3.62 -25.57 33.83
CA PRO A 1046 -3.42 -27.01 33.95
C PRO A 1046 -2.69 -27.40 35.25
N LEU A 1047 -3.09 -28.49 35.89
CA LEU A 1047 -2.55 -28.95 37.18
C LEU A 1047 -1.01 -29.05 37.22
N LYS A 1048 -0.37 -29.42 36.11
CA LYS A 1048 1.10 -29.44 35.92
C LYS A 1048 1.83 -28.11 36.15
N ARG A 1049 1.11 -26.99 36.15
CA ARG A 1049 1.64 -25.63 36.40
C ARG A 1049 1.57 -25.24 37.88
N TRP A 1050 0.96 -26.05 38.74
CA TRP A 1050 0.84 -25.80 40.17
C TRP A 1050 1.90 -26.58 40.97
N LEU A 1051 2.33 -25.99 42.08
CA LEU A 1051 3.29 -26.56 43.04
C LEU A 1051 2.62 -26.66 44.40
N VAL A 1052 2.72 -27.83 45.02
CA VAL A 1052 2.35 -28.07 46.42
C VAL A 1052 3.61 -28.46 47.19
N SER A 1053 3.82 -27.84 48.36
CA SER A 1053 4.89 -28.25 49.27
C SER A 1053 4.47 -28.32 50.72
N SER A 1054 4.90 -29.39 51.40
CA SER A 1054 4.69 -29.62 52.83
C SER A 1054 5.63 -30.72 53.33
N ASN A 1055 5.49 -31.14 54.59
CA ASN A 1055 6.18 -32.34 55.08
C ASN A 1055 5.68 -33.61 54.36
N LYS A 1056 6.50 -34.67 54.33
CA LYS A 1056 6.21 -35.90 53.57
C LYS A 1056 4.90 -36.56 53.98
N ASN A 1057 4.61 -36.61 55.29
CA ASN A 1057 3.41 -37.27 55.81
C ASN A 1057 2.12 -36.56 55.37
N LEU A 1058 2.10 -35.23 55.43
CA LEU A 1058 0.93 -34.42 55.07
C LEU A 1058 0.69 -34.42 53.55
N LEU A 1059 1.76 -34.47 52.74
CA LEU A 1059 1.66 -34.65 51.28
C LEU A 1059 1.04 -36.02 50.95
N MET A 1060 1.55 -37.10 51.55
CA MET A 1060 1.02 -38.45 51.34
C MET A 1060 -0.42 -38.61 51.82
N GLU A 1061 -0.85 -37.92 52.88
CA GLU A 1061 -2.23 -38.01 53.40
C GLU A 1061 -3.24 -37.22 52.55
N THR A 1062 -2.80 -36.16 51.87
CA THR A 1062 -3.71 -35.19 51.23
C THR A 1062 -3.65 -35.19 49.69
N MET A 1063 -2.53 -35.59 49.10
CA MET A 1063 -2.28 -35.55 47.64
C MET A 1063 -2.16 -36.96 47.00
N SER A 1064 -2.64 -38.00 47.68
CA SER A 1064 -2.57 -39.41 47.24
C SER A 1064 -3.75 -39.88 46.39
N SER A 1065 -4.74 -39.02 46.10
CA SER A 1065 -5.81 -39.34 45.13
C SER A 1065 -5.30 -39.27 43.69
N THR A 1066 -5.87 -40.08 42.81
CA THR A 1066 -5.60 -40.06 41.36
C THR A 1066 -5.81 -38.68 40.74
N ASP A 1067 -6.75 -37.91 41.28
CA ASP A 1067 -7.19 -36.61 40.75
C ASP A 1067 -6.14 -35.49 40.87
N TYR A 1068 -5.05 -35.69 41.64
CA TYR A 1068 -4.01 -34.68 41.89
C TYR A 1068 -2.62 -35.09 41.40
N GLN A 1069 -2.50 -36.18 40.63
CA GLN A 1069 -1.21 -36.73 40.19
C GLN A 1069 -0.37 -35.77 39.32
N ASP A 1070 -1.03 -34.88 38.57
CA ASP A 1070 -0.35 -33.93 37.69
C ASP A 1070 0.22 -32.71 38.42
N ILE A 1071 -0.14 -32.47 39.68
CA ILE A 1071 0.39 -31.34 40.46
C ILE A 1071 1.82 -31.62 40.91
N LYS A 1072 2.73 -30.64 40.75
CA LYS A 1072 4.13 -30.80 41.20
C LYS A 1072 4.20 -30.79 42.72
N GLN A 1073 4.96 -31.72 43.30
CA GLN A 1073 5.09 -31.87 44.74
C GLN A 1073 6.54 -31.67 45.19
N GLN A 1074 6.73 -31.00 46.32
CA GLN A 1074 8.05 -30.79 46.93
C GLN A 1074 7.98 -30.99 48.43
N SER A 1075 8.71 -31.99 48.95
CA SER A 1075 8.77 -32.23 50.40
C SER A 1075 9.71 -31.26 51.09
N ASN A 1076 9.26 -30.65 52.19
CA ASN A 1076 10.10 -29.88 53.09
C ASN A 1076 9.61 -30.08 54.52
N ASP A 1077 10.41 -30.78 55.32
CA ASP A 1077 10.05 -31.24 56.68
C ASP A 1077 9.90 -30.09 57.68
N SER A 1078 10.36 -28.87 57.35
CA SER A 1078 10.14 -27.67 58.17
C SER A 1078 8.73 -27.06 58.06
N LYS A 1079 7.87 -27.60 57.20
CA LYS A 1079 6.54 -27.05 56.91
C LYS A 1079 5.44 -27.86 57.59
N ASN A 1080 4.61 -27.17 58.38
CA ASN A 1080 3.46 -27.75 59.10
C ASN A 1080 2.10 -27.50 58.42
N ALA A 1081 2.10 -26.96 57.20
CA ALA A 1081 0.91 -26.66 56.39
C ALA A 1081 1.16 -26.99 54.92
N LEU A 1082 0.11 -27.27 54.16
CA LEU A 1082 0.16 -27.44 52.70
C LEU A 1082 0.26 -26.06 52.05
N HIS A 1083 1.31 -25.83 51.29
CA HIS A 1083 1.49 -24.57 50.57
C HIS A 1083 1.25 -24.81 49.10
N ILE A 1084 0.30 -24.10 48.50
CA ILE A 1084 -0.01 -24.19 47.07
C ILE A 1084 0.25 -22.87 46.38
N GLY A 1085 0.75 -22.91 45.15
CA GLY A 1085 0.97 -21.74 44.31
C GLY A 1085 1.43 -22.15 42.91
N ILE A 1086 1.70 -21.17 42.06
CA ILE A 1086 2.14 -21.41 40.68
C ILE A 1086 3.61 -21.84 40.70
N ALA A 1087 3.94 -22.90 39.97
CA ALA A 1087 5.28 -23.47 39.90
C ALA A 1087 6.17 -22.66 38.94
N SER A 1088 7.35 -22.25 39.41
CA SER A 1088 8.43 -21.70 38.58
C SER A 1088 9.74 -22.45 38.85
N GLN A 1089 10.63 -22.52 37.86
CA GLN A 1089 11.94 -23.15 38.01
C GLN A 1089 12.90 -22.20 38.73
N ASP A 1090 13.66 -22.72 39.70
CA ASP A 1090 14.73 -21.95 40.32
C ASP A 1090 16.03 -22.08 39.49
N HIS A 1091 16.39 -21.04 38.75
CA HIS A 1091 17.61 -21.02 37.94
C HIS A 1091 18.90 -20.81 38.74
N ARG A 1092 18.81 -20.56 40.05
CA ARG A 1092 19.99 -20.27 40.91
C ARG A 1092 20.58 -21.52 41.55
N GLU A 1093 19.80 -22.59 41.66
CA GLU A 1093 20.26 -23.87 42.21
C GLU A 1093 20.63 -24.85 41.09
N ARG A 1094 21.79 -25.52 41.18
CA ARG A 1094 22.18 -26.60 40.24
C ARG A 1094 21.30 -27.86 40.34
N THR A 1095 20.36 -27.88 41.28
CA THR A 1095 19.36 -28.92 41.48
C THR A 1095 18.04 -28.47 40.86
N ASN A 1096 17.32 -29.33 40.12
CA ASN A 1096 15.99 -29.09 39.53
C ASN A 1096 14.89 -28.82 40.60
N LYS A 1097 15.06 -27.82 41.48
CA LYS A 1097 14.09 -27.45 42.50
C LYS A 1097 13.10 -26.42 41.95
N TRP A 1098 11.85 -26.59 42.36
CA TRP A 1098 10.76 -25.68 42.04
C TRP A 1098 10.62 -24.62 43.14
N GLN A 1099 10.18 -23.44 42.74
CA GLN A 1099 9.84 -22.32 43.62
C GLN A 1099 8.45 -21.78 43.30
N TYR A 1100 7.93 -20.94 44.20
CA TYR A 1100 6.62 -20.29 44.01
C TYR A 1100 6.76 -19.01 43.20
N SER A 1101 6.07 -18.99 42.06
CA SER A 1101 6.00 -17.83 41.17
C SER A 1101 5.25 -16.65 41.81
N PRO A 1102 5.78 -15.41 41.71
CA PRO A 1102 5.05 -14.19 42.07
C PRO A 1102 3.78 -13.92 41.23
N LEU A 1103 3.57 -14.67 40.15
CA LEU A 1103 2.49 -14.46 39.17
C LEU A 1103 1.11 -14.45 39.81
N LEU A 1104 0.80 -15.41 40.68
CA LEU A 1104 -0.51 -15.51 41.29
C LEU A 1104 -0.85 -14.25 42.09
N ARG A 1105 0.14 -13.68 42.79
CA ARG A 1105 -0.04 -12.44 43.55
C ARG A 1105 -0.19 -11.22 42.63
N PHE A 1106 0.64 -11.13 41.59
CA PHE A 1106 0.49 -10.07 40.59
C PHE A 1106 -0.89 -10.10 39.96
N PHE A 1107 -1.34 -11.28 39.55
CA PHE A 1107 -2.66 -11.49 38.96
C PHE A 1107 -3.78 -11.05 39.90
N VAL A 1108 -3.79 -11.55 41.14
CA VAL A 1108 -4.82 -11.21 42.14
C VAL A 1108 -4.84 -9.71 42.43
N HIS A 1109 -3.67 -9.06 42.55
CA HIS A 1109 -3.59 -7.61 42.69
C HIS A 1109 -4.33 -6.91 41.55
N MET A 1110 -4.00 -7.26 40.30
CA MET A 1110 -4.62 -6.62 39.13
C MET A 1110 -6.12 -6.86 39.07
N MET A 1111 -6.60 -8.08 39.34
CA MET A 1111 -8.03 -8.40 39.32
C MET A 1111 -8.81 -7.63 40.37
N LEU A 1112 -8.26 -7.46 41.58
CA LEU A 1112 -8.88 -6.63 42.62
C LEU A 1112 -9.04 -5.18 42.16
N ILE A 1113 -8.07 -4.63 41.42
CA ILE A 1113 -8.14 -3.28 40.88
C ILE A 1113 -9.19 -3.19 39.75
N THR A 1114 -9.20 -4.14 38.82
CA THR A 1114 -9.95 -4.01 37.56
C THR A 1114 -11.37 -4.57 37.61
N ASP A 1115 -11.69 -5.49 38.50
CA ASP A 1115 -13.04 -6.09 38.61
C ASP A 1115 -13.85 -5.40 39.72
N GLU A 1116 -14.78 -4.54 39.32
CA GLU A 1116 -15.60 -3.75 40.25
C GLU A 1116 -16.52 -4.61 41.13
N THR A 1117 -16.83 -5.83 40.69
CA THR A 1117 -17.68 -6.77 41.43
C THR A 1117 -17.00 -7.39 42.65
N LEU A 1118 -15.67 -7.29 42.73
CA LEU A 1118 -14.90 -7.83 43.84
C LEU A 1118 -14.85 -6.85 45.01
N SER A 1119 -15.20 -7.33 46.20
CA SER A 1119 -15.07 -6.58 47.44
C SER A 1119 -13.60 -6.43 47.86
N ILE A 1120 -13.15 -5.19 48.08
CA ILE A 1120 -11.79 -4.90 48.57
C ILE A 1120 -11.79 -4.63 50.08
N ALA A 1121 -12.95 -4.28 50.66
CA ALA A 1121 -13.10 -4.03 52.09
C ALA A 1121 -12.83 -5.28 52.94
N ASN A 1122 -12.23 -5.08 54.11
CA ASN A 1122 -12.04 -6.09 55.15
C ASN A 1122 -13.32 -6.35 55.94
#